data_AF-A0A524FQZ9-F1
#
_entry.id   AF-A0A524FQZ9-F1
#
_cell.length_a   1.000
_cell.length_b   1.000
_cell.length_c   1.000
_cell.angle_alpha   90.00
_cell.angle_beta   90.00
_cell.angle_gamma   90.00
#
_symmetry.space_group_name_H-M   'P 1'
#
loop_
_entity.id
_entity.type
_entity.pdbx_description
1 polymer ?
#
loop_
_entity_poly.entity_id
_entity_poly.type
_entity_poly.pdbx_seq_one_letter_code
_entity_poly.pdbx_strand_id
1 'polypeptide(L)'
;MEFNLEEVTKRKERALEKIDTDEPETTSNSDNGETRKEQAREKLETCDVCVEDTDPPPPESEGTQMTLEAYVSVKERVEDTSETSEEIERTDFVDSVVIEKENDQPAEKIPEVTEQESESRVIVSEIETTEKETDTPSEKTSDVPEHAKDVRETVSEDVLEELGTREVKMYSPEVRGREVSSAEELEEVITDVMPGMKEHRNYEKMLGQCENHFKAEERFGHRRMVSNGELAEFAEEVNEPEKTVRTWVIEGARPLMYQNLESAMTKEEAEVKIGKIRENLQGVDTYEKLEDRLSHPYHETHTKAQVSYPKDLESARKYYEFLDEMTKGGTIADVSRRVGFSQSNGSRYLEGRIPRLTRKAIETIPDVETIKENENFHIDTPEKYERALQHHPFVKDLPDFKQLDHEARVYTTLTDLKTRGELPDKTVKDLAKENKVGEQQLASWLSERKTQELITRLEIYEKAREFHEGKLAKEAFEHRIDPSIVYEHFQHLKDVKASTPNQLARAIESMYQSSELKTRVQWSEFQPYHSGGPKWLKDVAQSIHEQRVEVETALNQRMGLEGNPDERVRIGVVENKLYIRREDTSEWNWLNIYKNEQFQFESLEDKNSLTDEVRGRLGISGPKRLSDLVDQVTDYKMVNTSGLPNYDLVPTTPYLRGETLHLSLDATGKNIQDIQSRIERIGQAREGVGGIKNPKFTPDENKIKSMFTSVLGAGLSDGHIELSNDGFVYTESNRERVDIVNTQIDKFGDVYRSEDLRLNGVLRTRYASAYGRALERRGLTKGDKSIQNEGFPEWLKEATPEELRDYYGPMWAQDGNFYIDRKGSARFQVDRAVVLRDPSKEVTYEHQELATKEHAELVHEFGKPKKGANFKGLHELSFGGLRDLKEHDDERIARIAQSLEEIVEHTRSKLLRDEREGLASMGVMTTPYIARLTYSENSGRLSVLYHVSTATQDDAMRVGFLCPPEDIRKLADVRKWMKSQDKRRERIRNQLESEGLLNGAELNDD
;
A
#
# COMPACT_ATOMS: atom_id res chain seq x y z
N MET A 1 -10.24 0.40 28.42
CA MET A 1 -8.98 1.11 28.67
C MET A 1 -9.27 2.20 29.69
N GLU A 2 -8.85 2.03 30.94
CA GLU A 2 -8.93 3.11 31.93
C GLU A 2 -7.84 4.13 31.61
N PHE A 3 -8.23 5.32 31.18
CA PHE A 3 -7.31 6.43 30.91
C PHE A 3 -6.81 7.01 32.23
N ASN A 4 -5.49 6.96 32.46
CA ASN A 4 -4.87 7.57 33.63
C ASN A 4 -4.87 9.11 33.48
N LEU A 5 -5.93 9.76 33.99
CA LEU A 5 -6.08 11.22 34.01
C LEU A 5 -4.89 11.95 34.64
N GLU A 6 -4.19 11.32 35.58
CA GLU A 6 -3.03 11.91 36.24
C GLU A 6 -1.85 12.08 35.27
N GLU A 7 -1.69 11.17 34.32
CA GLU A 7 -0.62 11.23 33.32
C GLU A 7 -0.89 12.30 32.25
N VAL A 8 -2.16 12.47 31.85
CA VAL A 8 -2.58 13.51 30.90
C VAL A 8 -2.35 14.92 31.48
N THR A 9 -2.72 15.11 32.76
CA THR A 9 -2.50 16.38 33.47
C THR A 9 -1.00 16.68 33.60
N LYS A 10 -0.17 15.70 33.99
CA LYS A 10 1.30 15.87 34.08
C LYS A 10 1.94 16.21 32.73
N ARG A 11 1.42 15.68 31.61
CA ARG A 11 1.89 16.03 30.26
C ARG A 11 1.51 17.46 29.86
N LYS A 12 0.29 17.91 30.20
CA LYS A 12 -0.17 19.30 29.98
C LYS A 12 0.70 20.29 30.76
N GLU A 13 0.98 20.02 32.04
CA GLU A 13 1.84 20.86 32.88
C GLU A 13 3.28 20.97 32.35
N ARG A 14 3.91 19.85 31.97
CA ARG A 14 5.26 19.87 31.37
C ARG A 14 5.33 20.63 30.04
N ALA A 15 4.27 20.59 29.24
CA ALA A 15 4.21 21.32 27.98
C ALA A 15 4.12 22.84 28.22
N LEU A 16 3.35 23.27 29.22
CA LEU A 16 3.27 24.68 29.62
C LEU A 16 4.60 25.20 30.19
N GLU A 17 5.27 24.41 31.03
CA GLU A 17 6.58 24.76 31.59
C GLU A 17 7.66 24.91 30.50
N LYS A 18 7.58 24.11 29.44
CA LYS A 18 8.50 24.19 28.29
C LYS A 18 8.29 25.46 27.44
N ILE A 19 7.06 25.92 27.28
CA ILE A 19 6.75 27.19 26.57
C ILE A 19 7.31 28.39 27.33
N ASP A 20 7.25 28.35 28.67
CA ASP A 20 7.74 29.42 29.53
C ASP A 20 9.28 29.46 29.63
N THR A 21 9.98 28.34 29.41
CA THR A 21 11.44 28.23 29.57
C THR A 21 12.28 28.44 28.31
N ASP A 22 11.71 28.32 27.11
CA ASP A 22 12.46 28.55 25.86
C ASP A 22 12.70 30.05 25.60
N GLU A 23 13.90 30.58 25.87
CA GLU A 23 14.27 31.94 25.47
C GLU A 23 14.32 32.07 23.92
N PRO A 24 13.77 33.14 23.32
CA PRO A 24 13.80 33.30 21.88
C PRO A 24 15.22 33.54 21.38
N GLU A 25 15.75 32.61 20.59
CA GLU A 25 17.03 32.80 19.88
C GLU A 25 16.98 34.04 18.99
N THR A 26 17.99 34.89 19.14
CA THR A 26 18.13 36.19 18.46
C THR A 26 18.15 36.02 16.94
N THR A 27 16.99 36.17 16.30
CA THR A 27 16.88 36.46 14.87
C THR A 27 16.05 37.74 14.68
N SER A 28 16.51 38.59 13.77
CA SER A 28 16.01 39.94 13.54
C SER A 28 14.59 39.95 12.96
N ASN A 29 13.59 39.79 13.83
CA ASN A 29 12.19 40.22 13.66
C ASN A 29 11.47 39.99 15.00
N SER A 30 11.56 40.98 15.91
CA SER A 30 11.14 40.87 17.31
C SER A 30 9.62 40.71 17.51
N ASP A 31 8.79 41.06 16.54
CA ASP A 31 7.35 41.23 16.78
C ASP A 31 6.51 39.95 16.58
N ASN A 32 7.09 38.84 16.09
CA ASN A 32 6.35 37.59 15.83
C ASN A 32 6.61 36.47 16.88
N GLY A 33 7.54 36.65 17.81
CA GLY A 33 7.91 35.63 18.80
C GLY A 33 6.92 35.53 19.96
N GLU A 34 6.53 36.68 20.51
CA GLU A 34 5.57 36.74 21.63
C GLU A 34 4.18 36.24 21.24
N THR A 35 3.68 36.63 20.06
CA THR A 35 2.35 36.24 19.59
C THR A 35 2.21 34.73 19.40
N ARG A 36 3.30 34.03 19.03
CA ARG A 36 3.30 32.57 18.86
C ARG A 36 3.32 31.82 20.19
N LYS A 37 4.06 32.32 21.20
CA LYS A 37 4.03 31.75 22.55
C LYS A 37 2.64 31.90 23.18
N GLU A 38 2.02 33.06 23.02
CA GLU A 38 0.70 33.34 23.57
C GLU A 38 -0.39 32.48 22.90
N GLN A 39 -0.34 32.30 21.57
CA GLN A 39 -1.24 31.38 20.86
C GLN A 39 -1.03 29.89 21.22
N ALA A 40 0.20 29.46 21.49
CA ALA A 40 0.48 28.10 21.91
C ALA A 40 -0.02 27.83 23.33
N ARG A 41 0.12 28.82 24.23
CA ARG A 41 -0.40 28.79 25.60
C ARG A 41 -1.93 28.74 25.61
N GLU A 42 -2.58 29.61 24.85
CA GLU A 42 -4.05 29.65 24.72
C GLU A 42 -4.63 28.31 24.21
N LYS A 43 -4.00 27.67 23.22
CA LYS A 43 -4.42 26.35 22.72
C LYS A 43 -4.27 25.23 23.76
N LEU A 44 -3.19 25.24 24.54
CA LEU A 44 -2.99 24.24 25.60
C LEU A 44 -3.95 24.46 26.77
N GLU A 45 -4.22 25.71 27.13
CA GLU A 45 -5.14 26.05 28.23
C GLU A 45 -6.60 25.71 27.87
N THR A 46 -7.03 25.93 26.61
CA THR A 46 -8.40 25.65 26.13
C THR A 46 -8.71 24.18 25.83
N CYS A 47 -7.73 23.28 25.84
CA CYS A 47 -7.97 21.84 25.83
C CYS A 47 -8.46 21.37 27.21
N ASP A 48 -9.76 21.49 27.45
CA ASP A 48 -10.46 20.86 28.57
C ASP A 48 -11.10 19.55 28.10
N VAL A 49 -10.79 18.47 28.82
CA VAL A 49 -11.45 17.17 28.65
C VAL A 49 -12.84 17.30 29.28
N CYS A 50 -13.88 17.44 28.45
CA CYS A 50 -15.26 17.38 28.91
C CYS A 50 -15.59 15.95 29.35
N VAL A 51 -15.63 15.71 30.66
CA VAL A 51 -16.34 14.57 31.25
C VAL A 51 -17.71 15.09 31.66
N GLU A 52 -18.75 14.73 30.90
CA GLU A 52 -20.12 14.98 31.33
C GLU A 52 -20.48 13.96 32.43
N ASP A 53 -20.71 14.47 33.65
CA ASP A 53 -21.32 13.71 34.75
C ASP A 53 -22.77 13.37 34.37
N THR A 54 -23.01 12.13 33.94
CA THR A 54 -24.38 11.57 33.87
C THR A 54 -24.64 10.70 35.09
N ASP A 55 -25.54 11.16 35.96
CA ASP A 55 -26.12 10.36 37.05
C ASP A 55 -26.72 9.04 36.54
N PRO A 56 -26.62 7.93 37.31
CA PRO A 56 -27.23 6.66 36.92
C PRO A 56 -28.76 6.74 37.06
N PRO A 57 -29.54 6.22 36.08
CA PRO A 57 -30.99 6.16 36.21
C PRO A 57 -31.41 5.05 37.20
N PRO A 58 -32.58 5.19 37.85
CA PRO A 58 -33.07 4.24 38.84
C PRO A 58 -33.54 2.93 38.17
N PRO A 59 -33.65 1.82 38.95
CA PRO A 59 -34.07 0.55 38.42
C PRO A 59 -35.60 0.50 38.34
N GLU A 60 -36.14 0.41 37.13
CA GLU A 60 -37.53 0.01 36.93
C GLU A 60 -37.62 -1.28 36.12
N SER A 61 -38.24 -2.25 36.78
CA SER A 61 -38.86 -3.45 36.27
C SER A 61 -40.03 -3.12 35.34
N GLU A 62 -40.18 -3.86 34.24
CA GLU A 62 -41.32 -4.76 33.98
C GLU A 62 -41.23 -5.29 32.54
N GLY A 63 -41.66 -6.54 32.37
CA GLY A 63 -41.43 -7.33 31.17
C GLY A 63 -42.26 -6.90 29.96
N THR A 64 -41.78 -7.31 28.79
CA THR A 64 -42.64 -7.47 27.62
C THR A 64 -42.21 -8.75 26.90
N GLN A 65 -43.10 -9.74 26.93
CA GLN A 65 -43.01 -10.94 26.10
C GLN A 65 -43.11 -10.53 24.63
N MET A 66 -42.17 -11.00 23.81
CA MET A 66 -42.26 -10.89 22.36
C MET A 66 -42.44 -12.29 21.78
N THR A 67 -43.59 -12.48 21.14
CA THR A 67 -44.08 -13.72 20.55
C THR A 67 -43.42 -14.01 19.20
N LEU A 68 -43.11 -15.30 18.94
CA LEU A 68 -42.81 -15.87 17.63
C LEU A 68 -43.98 -15.60 16.65
N GLU A 69 -43.88 -14.64 15.73
CA GLU A 69 -44.75 -14.61 14.53
C GLU A 69 -44.30 -13.65 13.40
N ALA A 70 -43.01 -13.44 13.19
CA ALA A 70 -42.52 -12.62 12.06
C ALA A 70 -41.26 -13.18 11.37
N TYR A 71 -41.23 -14.50 11.11
CA TYR A 71 -40.10 -15.18 10.44
C TYR A 71 -40.49 -15.93 9.15
N VAL A 72 -41.55 -15.49 8.45
CA VAL A 72 -41.93 -16.06 7.15
C VAL A 72 -42.39 -14.96 6.21
N SER A 73 -41.51 -14.52 5.29
CA SER A 73 -41.90 -14.12 3.93
C SER A 73 -40.66 -13.90 3.06
N VAL A 74 -40.76 -14.35 1.80
CA VAL A 74 -39.82 -14.17 0.68
C VAL A 74 -38.67 -15.18 0.59
N LYS A 75 -39.04 -16.44 0.35
CA LYS A 75 -38.21 -17.42 -0.36
C LYS A 75 -39.06 -18.08 -1.44
N GLU A 76 -39.22 -17.42 -2.59
CA GLU A 76 -39.79 -18.03 -3.80
C GLU A 76 -39.47 -17.17 -5.04
N ARG A 77 -38.70 -17.78 -5.97
CA ARG A 77 -38.50 -17.50 -7.41
C ARG A 77 -37.01 -17.45 -7.78
N VAL A 78 -36.48 -18.56 -8.30
CA VAL A 78 -36.30 -18.85 -9.74
C VAL A 78 -35.43 -20.11 -9.81
N GLU A 79 -36.07 -21.26 -10.00
CA GLU A 79 -35.48 -22.40 -10.71
C GLU A 79 -36.06 -22.35 -12.12
N ASP A 80 -35.20 -22.25 -13.13
CA ASP A 80 -35.29 -22.99 -14.40
C ASP A 80 -34.16 -22.52 -15.32
N THR A 81 -33.14 -23.37 -15.49
CA THR A 81 -32.66 -23.81 -16.82
C THR A 81 -31.61 -24.90 -16.65
N SER A 82 -31.91 -26.01 -17.30
CA SER A 82 -31.24 -27.29 -17.33
C SER A 82 -30.18 -27.38 -18.43
N GLU A 83 -29.26 -28.35 -18.27
CA GLU A 83 -28.56 -29.13 -19.32
C GLU A 83 -27.49 -28.37 -20.16
N THR A 84 -26.29 -28.89 -20.47
CA THR A 84 -25.80 -30.27 -20.67
C THR A 84 -24.25 -30.31 -20.68
N SER A 85 -23.70 -31.46 -20.25
CA SER A 85 -22.49 -32.19 -20.71
C SER A 85 -21.12 -31.49 -20.90
N GLU A 86 -20.05 -32.05 -20.31
CA GLU A 86 -19.11 -32.94 -21.03
C GLU A 86 -18.06 -33.59 -20.09
N GLU A 87 -17.88 -34.90 -20.25
CA GLU A 87 -16.81 -35.74 -19.69
C GLU A 87 -15.47 -35.40 -20.38
N ILE A 88 -14.38 -35.25 -19.62
CA ILE A 88 -13.02 -35.44 -20.16
C ILE A 88 -12.18 -36.28 -19.20
N GLU A 89 -11.44 -37.18 -19.84
CA GLU A 89 -10.81 -38.41 -19.39
C GLU A 89 -9.66 -38.24 -18.38
N ARG A 90 -9.54 -39.25 -17.51
CA ARG A 90 -8.34 -39.59 -16.74
C ARG A 90 -7.21 -39.96 -17.71
N THR A 91 -6.05 -39.35 -17.54
CA THR A 91 -4.79 -39.85 -18.10
C THR A 91 -3.83 -40.17 -16.97
N ASP A 92 -3.49 -41.46 -16.87
CA ASP A 92 -2.37 -41.99 -16.09
C ASP A 92 -1.06 -41.54 -16.74
N PHE A 93 -0.12 -41.00 -15.97
CA PHE A 93 1.29 -41.01 -16.33
C PHE A 93 2.16 -41.22 -15.09
N VAL A 94 2.67 -42.44 -14.96
CA VAL A 94 3.83 -42.80 -14.15
C VAL A 94 5.01 -42.78 -15.11
N ASP A 95 6.05 -41.99 -14.83
CA ASP A 95 7.41 -42.49 -15.00
C ASP A 95 8.48 -41.69 -14.23
N SER A 96 9.11 -42.44 -13.31
CA SER A 96 10.55 -42.54 -13.03
C SER A 96 11.50 -41.40 -13.44
N VAL A 97 12.12 -40.78 -12.43
CA VAL A 97 13.51 -40.28 -12.53
C VAL A 97 14.29 -40.70 -11.28
N VAL A 98 15.23 -41.62 -11.52
CA VAL A 98 16.37 -41.98 -10.68
C VAL A 98 17.54 -41.06 -11.04
N ILE A 99 18.49 -40.85 -10.11
CA ILE A 99 19.86 -40.26 -10.20
C ILE A 99 19.98 -39.07 -9.22
N GLU A 100 20.99 -38.89 -8.37
CA GLU A 100 22.18 -39.65 -7.98
C GLU A 100 22.61 -39.14 -6.58
N LYS A 101 23.29 -39.99 -5.81
CA LYS A 101 23.97 -39.62 -4.56
C LYS A 101 25.33 -39.01 -4.90
N GLU A 102 25.66 -37.88 -4.28
CA GLU A 102 27.06 -37.49 -4.08
C GLU A 102 27.38 -37.20 -2.61
N ASN A 103 28.61 -37.57 -2.28
CA ASN A 103 29.26 -37.67 -0.97
C ASN A 103 29.97 -36.37 -0.58
N ASP A 104 30.32 -36.31 0.71
CA ASP A 104 31.48 -35.60 1.31
C ASP A 104 31.38 -34.06 1.38
N GLN A 105 31.76 -33.34 2.44
CA GLN A 105 32.53 -33.61 3.66
C GLN A 105 32.26 -32.46 4.68
N PRO A 106 32.65 -32.59 5.96
CA PRO A 106 32.27 -31.66 7.03
C PRO A 106 33.26 -30.49 7.14
N ALA A 107 32.77 -29.29 7.45
CA ALA A 107 33.59 -28.14 7.80
C ALA A 107 33.33 -27.66 9.24
N GLU A 108 34.40 -27.14 9.82
CA GLU A 108 34.73 -26.94 11.22
C GLU A 108 33.87 -25.96 12.02
N LYS A 109 33.90 -26.15 13.34
CA LYS A 109 33.46 -25.21 14.38
C LYS A 109 34.43 -24.02 14.51
N ILE A 110 33.93 -22.91 15.07
CA ILE A 110 34.52 -21.97 16.09
C ILE A 110 34.07 -20.51 15.78
N PRO A 111 33.79 -19.60 16.75
CA PRO A 111 32.87 -19.61 17.89
C PRO A 111 31.98 -18.32 17.95
N GLU A 112 31.22 -18.15 19.03
CA GLU A 112 30.54 -16.91 19.43
C GLU A 112 31.45 -15.67 19.50
N VAL A 113 30.95 -14.51 19.05
CA VAL A 113 31.42 -13.19 19.48
C VAL A 113 30.21 -12.28 19.77
N THR A 114 30.28 -11.67 20.94
CA THR A 114 29.37 -10.74 21.63
C THR A 114 29.25 -9.34 21.02
N GLU A 115 28.21 -8.64 21.48
CA GLU A 115 27.76 -7.26 21.28
C GLU A 115 28.84 -6.15 21.19
N GLN A 116 28.65 -5.16 20.31
CA GLN A 116 28.32 -3.75 20.63
C GLN A 116 28.62 -2.78 19.46
N GLU A 117 27.62 -1.93 19.20
CA GLU A 117 27.67 -0.50 18.85
C GLU A 117 28.30 0.04 17.54
N SER A 118 27.44 0.80 16.84
CA SER A 118 27.65 2.15 16.30
C SER A 118 28.01 2.38 14.82
N GLU A 119 27.25 3.33 14.26
CA GLU A 119 27.55 4.29 13.18
C GLU A 119 27.42 3.90 11.69
N SER A 120 26.35 4.47 11.11
CA SER A 120 26.38 5.42 9.97
C SER A 120 27.23 5.04 8.75
N ARG A 121 26.61 4.44 7.71
CA ARG A 121 27.16 4.49 6.34
C ARG A 121 26.11 4.77 5.27
N VAL A 122 26.42 5.80 4.49
CA VAL A 122 25.84 6.22 3.22
C VAL A 122 26.06 5.11 2.18
N ILE A 123 24.98 4.65 1.55
CA ILE A 123 25.04 3.67 0.46
C ILE A 123 25.13 4.44 -0.86
N VAL A 124 26.28 4.33 -1.54
CA VAL A 124 26.43 4.61 -2.98
C VAL A 124 26.24 3.26 -3.67
N SER A 125 25.16 3.11 -4.44
CA SER A 125 24.88 1.93 -5.24
C SER A 125 25.67 2.00 -6.56
N GLU A 126 26.59 1.06 -6.75
CA GLU A 126 27.22 0.76 -8.04
C GLU A 126 26.19 0.09 -8.96
N ILE A 127 26.10 0.58 -10.20
CA ILE A 127 25.27 0.04 -11.27
C ILE A 127 26.17 -0.85 -12.12
N GLU A 128 25.93 -2.16 -12.08
CA GLU A 128 26.48 -3.12 -13.05
C GLU A 128 25.77 -2.94 -14.40
N THR A 129 26.50 -2.45 -15.41
CA THR A 129 26.08 -2.51 -16.81
C THR A 129 26.49 -3.85 -17.40
N THR A 130 25.50 -4.64 -17.78
CA THR A 130 25.62 -5.88 -18.55
C THR A 130 25.85 -5.53 -20.03
N GLU A 131 27.04 -5.84 -20.55
CA GLU A 131 27.33 -5.75 -21.98
C GLU A 131 26.94 -7.05 -22.70
N LYS A 132 26.16 -6.87 -23.78
CA LYS A 132 25.75 -7.91 -24.72
C LYS A 132 26.86 -8.19 -25.72
N GLU A 133 27.22 -9.45 -25.85
CA GLU A 133 28.02 -10.02 -26.94
C GLU A 133 27.38 -9.77 -28.31
N THR A 134 28.19 -9.30 -29.27
CA THR A 134 27.94 -9.54 -30.69
C THR A 134 29.23 -9.96 -31.39
N ASP A 135 29.18 -11.15 -31.99
CA ASP A 135 30.19 -11.77 -32.84
C ASP A 135 30.37 -11.01 -34.16
N THR A 136 31.63 -10.84 -34.62
CA THR A 136 32.14 -11.21 -35.98
C THR A 136 33.64 -10.87 -36.18
N PRO A 137 34.37 -11.44 -37.19
CA PRO A 137 35.65 -12.13 -36.94
C PRO A 137 36.86 -11.67 -37.79
N SER A 138 38.02 -12.29 -37.49
CA SER A 138 39.30 -12.33 -38.26
C SER A 138 40.15 -11.05 -38.16
N GLU A 139 41.49 -11.06 -38.07
CA GLU A 139 42.46 -11.87 -38.80
C GLU A 139 43.85 -11.84 -38.10
N LYS A 140 44.46 -13.02 -37.93
CA LYS A 140 45.88 -13.41 -38.01
C LYS A 140 47.07 -12.50 -37.58
N THR A 141 47.97 -13.21 -36.88
CA THR A 141 49.47 -13.14 -36.85
C THR A 141 50.16 -12.13 -35.93
N SER A 142 50.80 -12.63 -34.86
CA SER A 142 52.23 -13.02 -34.87
C SER A 142 52.66 -13.65 -33.54
N ASP A 143 53.32 -14.81 -33.62
CA ASP A 143 54.07 -15.47 -32.55
C ASP A 143 55.23 -14.59 -32.01
N VAL A 144 55.69 -14.94 -30.79
CA VAL A 144 57.00 -14.63 -30.11
C VAL A 144 56.84 -13.87 -28.76
N PRO A 145 57.51 -14.27 -27.64
CA PRO A 145 57.26 -15.46 -26.82
C PRO A 145 57.07 -15.14 -25.30
N GLU A 146 56.51 -16.09 -24.56
CA GLU A 146 56.66 -16.20 -23.10
C GLU A 146 58.14 -16.22 -22.70
N HIS A 147 58.65 -15.15 -22.08
CA HIS A 147 59.60 -15.14 -20.96
C HIS A 147 60.25 -13.76 -20.77
N ALA A 148 59.57 -12.90 -20.01
CA ALA A 148 60.20 -11.88 -19.19
C ALA A 148 59.31 -11.61 -17.97
N LYS A 149 59.24 -12.59 -17.05
CA LYS A 149 58.84 -12.29 -15.66
C LYS A 149 59.98 -11.48 -15.07
N ASP A 150 59.89 -10.17 -15.26
CA ASP A 150 60.76 -9.23 -14.60
C ASP A 150 60.45 -9.29 -13.10
N VAL A 151 61.47 -9.66 -12.34
CA VAL A 151 61.46 -9.71 -10.89
C VAL A 151 61.22 -8.29 -10.40
N ARG A 152 59.97 -7.94 -10.11
CA ARG A 152 59.64 -6.74 -9.33
C ARG A 152 60.13 -6.96 -7.91
N GLU A 153 61.41 -6.68 -7.66
CA GLU A 153 61.89 -6.41 -6.31
C GLU A 153 61.05 -5.26 -5.75
N THR A 154 60.21 -5.58 -4.75
CA THR A 154 59.49 -4.60 -3.95
C THR A 154 60.52 -3.87 -3.09
N VAL A 155 61.01 -2.73 -3.59
CA VAL A 155 61.70 -1.73 -2.77
C VAL A 155 60.71 -1.32 -1.66
N SER A 156 61.10 -1.44 -0.39
CA SER A 156 60.23 -1.08 0.73
C SER A 156 59.86 0.41 0.65
N GLU A 157 58.62 0.77 1.01
CA GLU A 157 58.14 2.16 1.03
C GLU A 157 59.09 3.09 1.80
N ASP A 158 59.75 2.57 2.85
CA ASP A 158 60.73 3.31 3.67
C ASP A 158 61.97 3.78 2.88
N VAL A 159 62.44 3.01 1.89
CA VAL A 159 63.60 3.39 1.05
C VAL A 159 63.20 4.41 -0.02
N LEU A 160 61.94 4.35 -0.48
CA LEU A 160 61.40 5.31 -1.44
C LEU A 160 61.15 6.69 -0.81
N GLU A 161 60.83 6.75 0.48
CA GLU A 161 60.74 8.02 1.21
C GLU A 161 62.09 8.70 1.44
N GLU A 162 63.18 7.94 1.66
CA GLU A 162 64.53 8.51 1.79
C GLU A 162 65.08 9.07 0.47
N LEU A 163 64.69 8.50 -0.67
CA LEU A 163 65.14 8.93 -2.00
C LEU A 163 64.31 10.10 -2.59
N GLY A 164 63.20 10.48 -1.97
CA GLY A 164 62.34 11.57 -2.46
C GLY A 164 61.70 11.29 -3.82
N THR A 165 61.63 10.03 -4.24
CA THR A 165 61.01 9.56 -5.49
C THR A 165 59.65 8.93 -5.22
N ARG A 166 58.66 9.23 -6.06
CA ARG A 166 57.28 8.73 -5.92
C ARG A 166 56.82 8.09 -7.24
N GLU A 167 55.90 7.14 -7.15
CA GLU A 167 55.31 6.47 -8.32
C GLU A 167 54.45 7.44 -9.14
N VAL A 168 54.54 7.37 -10.47
CA VAL A 168 53.71 8.15 -11.38
C VAL A 168 52.38 7.42 -11.61
N LYS A 169 51.26 8.11 -11.38
CA LYS A 169 49.89 7.58 -11.50
C LYS A 169 49.00 8.48 -12.38
N MET A 170 49.57 9.07 -13.43
CA MET A 170 48.86 10.03 -14.25
C MET A 170 47.60 9.46 -14.90
N TYR A 171 46.57 10.29 -14.99
CA TYR A 171 45.37 10.01 -15.76
C TYR A 171 45.65 10.21 -17.24
N SER A 172 45.33 9.22 -18.08
CA SER A 172 45.35 9.39 -19.54
C SER A 172 44.12 10.17 -19.99
N PRO A 173 44.28 11.32 -20.66
CA PRO A 173 43.16 12.17 -21.05
C PRO A 173 42.18 11.47 -22.00
N GLU A 174 41.00 11.16 -21.48
CA GLU A 174 39.85 10.75 -22.28
C GLU A 174 38.66 11.68 -22.03
N VAL A 175 37.85 11.88 -23.08
CA VAL A 175 36.57 12.58 -23.02
C VAL A 175 35.50 11.66 -23.60
N ARG A 176 34.64 11.14 -22.72
CA ARG A 176 33.53 10.22 -23.10
C ARG A 176 34.00 9.00 -23.90
N GLY A 177 35.09 8.38 -23.44
CA GLY A 177 35.68 7.18 -24.07
C GLY A 177 36.48 7.44 -25.35
N ARG A 178 36.63 8.71 -25.77
CA ARG A 178 37.58 9.10 -26.81
C ARG A 178 38.86 9.58 -26.15
N GLU A 179 39.96 8.86 -26.37
CA GLU A 179 41.30 9.33 -26.00
C GLU A 179 41.61 10.63 -26.76
N VAL A 180 42.21 11.57 -26.05
CA VAL A 180 42.60 12.87 -26.60
C VAL A 180 44.08 13.04 -26.35
N SER A 181 44.84 13.35 -27.40
CA SER A 181 46.31 13.34 -27.35
C SER A 181 46.94 14.72 -27.21
N SER A 182 46.17 15.79 -27.36
CA SER A 182 46.64 17.17 -27.33
C SER A 182 45.55 18.15 -26.89
N ALA A 183 45.95 19.36 -26.50
CA ALA A 183 44.98 20.40 -26.14
C ALA A 183 44.20 20.91 -27.34
N GLU A 184 44.81 20.91 -28.53
CA GLU A 184 44.14 21.25 -29.79
C GLU A 184 43.06 20.22 -30.13
N GLU A 185 43.36 18.93 -29.98
CA GLU A 185 42.35 17.87 -30.16
C GLU A 185 41.24 17.97 -29.10
N LEU A 186 41.59 18.32 -27.86
CA LEU A 186 40.60 18.56 -26.79
C LEU A 186 39.68 19.73 -27.15
N GLU A 187 40.24 20.84 -27.64
CA GLU A 187 39.47 22.00 -28.05
C GLU A 187 38.59 21.69 -29.28
N GLU A 188 39.07 20.88 -30.23
CA GLU A 188 38.27 20.40 -31.37
C GLU A 188 37.07 19.57 -30.88
N VAL A 189 37.30 18.60 -29.98
CA VAL A 189 36.24 17.78 -29.37
C VAL A 189 35.23 18.67 -28.62
N ILE A 190 35.69 19.65 -27.85
CA ILE A 190 34.79 20.58 -27.15
C ILE A 190 33.97 21.41 -28.13
N THR A 191 34.61 21.90 -29.20
CA THR A 191 33.97 22.75 -30.22
C THR A 191 32.88 21.98 -30.97
N ASP A 192 33.12 20.71 -31.27
CA ASP A 192 32.19 19.86 -32.01
C ASP A 192 31.07 19.32 -31.13
N VAL A 193 31.40 18.76 -29.97
CA VAL A 193 30.48 17.95 -29.14
C VAL A 193 29.75 18.79 -28.08
N MET A 194 30.38 19.84 -27.56
CA MET A 194 29.80 20.65 -26.48
C MET A 194 30.24 22.13 -26.55
N PRO A 195 29.92 22.84 -27.64
CA PRO A 195 30.40 24.21 -27.88
C PRO A 195 30.03 25.18 -26.75
N GLY A 196 28.94 24.94 -26.01
CA GLY A 196 28.53 25.74 -24.85
C GLY A 196 29.52 25.74 -23.67
N MET A 197 30.51 24.83 -23.66
CA MET A 197 31.62 24.85 -22.70
C MET A 197 32.63 25.97 -22.96
N LYS A 198 32.77 26.44 -24.20
CA LYS A 198 33.69 27.56 -24.55
C LYS A 198 33.25 28.88 -23.91
N GLU A 199 31.97 28.99 -23.60
CA GLU A 199 31.38 30.15 -22.92
C GLU A 199 31.55 30.11 -21.39
N HIS A 200 32.17 29.05 -20.84
CA HIS A 200 32.42 28.96 -19.40
C HIS A 200 33.38 30.05 -18.95
N ARG A 201 33.07 30.74 -17.84
CA ARG A 201 33.84 31.90 -17.34
C ARG A 201 35.35 31.62 -17.18
N ASN A 202 35.70 30.38 -16.84
CA ASN A 202 37.07 29.94 -16.64
C ASN A 202 37.61 29.06 -17.78
N TYR A 203 36.98 29.05 -18.96
CA TYR A 203 37.32 28.16 -20.08
C TYR A 203 38.81 28.21 -20.42
N GLU A 204 39.33 29.39 -20.77
CA GLU A 204 40.75 29.61 -21.12
C GLU A 204 41.72 29.10 -20.05
N LYS A 205 41.39 29.35 -18.77
CA LYS A 205 42.20 28.89 -17.65
C LYS A 205 42.18 27.37 -17.53
N MET A 206 41.01 26.75 -17.68
CA MET A 206 40.86 25.30 -17.60
C MET A 206 41.53 24.60 -18.79
N LEU A 207 41.49 25.19 -19.98
CA LEU A 207 42.16 24.69 -21.17
C LEU A 207 43.69 24.77 -21.01
N GLY A 208 44.21 25.89 -20.51
CA GLY A 208 45.64 26.02 -20.16
C GLY A 208 46.11 24.99 -19.11
N GLN A 209 45.25 24.61 -18.16
CA GLN A 209 45.55 23.52 -17.23
C GLN A 209 45.64 22.16 -17.93
N CYS A 210 44.78 21.89 -18.91
CA CYS A 210 44.86 20.68 -19.73
C CYS A 210 46.11 20.68 -20.61
N GLU A 211 46.47 21.81 -21.23
CA GLU A 211 47.75 21.95 -21.97
C GLU A 211 48.96 21.60 -21.09
N ASN A 212 48.99 22.11 -19.87
CA ASN A 212 50.05 21.82 -18.91
C ASN A 212 50.02 20.36 -18.44
N HIS A 213 48.83 19.76 -18.33
CA HIS A 213 48.67 18.34 -18.04
C HIS A 213 49.19 17.45 -19.19
N PHE A 214 48.90 17.77 -20.45
CA PHE A 214 49.45 17.06 -21.62
C PHE A 214 50.99 17.12 -21.65
N LYS A 215 51.58 18.28 -21.35
CA LYS A 215 53.05 18.42 -21.20
C LYS A 215 53.59 17.54 -20.06
N ALA A 216 52.86 17.42 -18.96
CA ALA A 216 53.23 16.57 -17.85
C ALA A 216 53.16 15.08 -18.24
N GLU A 217 52.15 14.68 -19.01
CA GLU A 217 51.99 13.31 -19.51
C GLU A 217 53.11 12.95 -20.49
N GLU A 218 53.46 13.86 -21.41
CA GLU A 218 54.58 13.67 -22.33
C GLU A 218 55.91 13.48 -21.55
N ARG A 219 56.13 14.31 -20.51
CA ARG A 219 57.38 14.29 -19.72
C ARG A 219 57.47 13.11 -18.75
N PHE A 220 56.36 12.76 -18.09
CA PHE A 220 56.34 11.84 -16.96
C PHE A 220 55.49 10.59 -17.17
N GLY A 221 54.49 10.59 -18.06
CA GLY A 221 53.51 9.51 -18.22
C GLY A 221 54.12 8.16 -18.64
N HIS A 222 55.25 8.18 -19.34
CA HIS A 222 56.01 6.97 -19.70
C HIS A 222 56.97 6.48 -18.59
N ARG A 223 57.10 7.22 -17.48
CA ARG A 223 58.04 6.91 -16.39
C ARG A 223 57.31 6.19 -15.26
N ARG A 224 58.01 5.29 -14.57
CA ARG A 224 57.49 4.61 -13.37
C ARG A 224 57.60 5.47 -12.10
N MET A 225 58.68 6.25 -11.99
CA MET A 225 59.01 7.02 -10.79
C MET A 225 59.44 8.44 -11.17
N VAL A 226 59.15 9.42 -10.31
CA VAL A 226 59.55 10.83 -10.46
C VAL A 226 60.03 11.38 -9.12
N SER A 227 61.06 12.24 -9.13
CA SER A 227 61.54 12.91 -7.91
C SER A 227 60.79 14.20 -7.62
N ASN A 228 60.67 14.59 -6.35
CA ASN A 228 60.02 15.86 -5.97
C ASN A 228 60.73 17.09 -6.60
N GLY A 229 62.05 17.03 -6.80
CA GLY A 229 62.81 18.11 -7.45
C GLY A 229 62.41 18.31 -8.91
N GLU A 230 62.20 17.21 -9.66
CA GLU A 230 61.72 17.28 -11.05
C GLU A 230 60.30 17.84 -11.15
N LEU A 231 59.43 17.53 -10.18
CA LEU A 231 58.08 18.10 -10.13
C LEU A 231 58.08 19.59 -9.83
N ALA A 232 58.95 20.05 -8.93
CA ALA A 232 59.13 21.47 -8.62
C ALA A 232 59.68 22.26 -9.82
N GLU A 233 60.70 21.71 -10.51
CA GLU A 233 61.26 22.29 -11.72
C GLU A 233 60.20 22.39 -12.83
N PHE A 234 59.45 21.31 -13.06
CA PHE A 234 58.38 21.32 -14.05
C PHE A 234 57.25 22.30 -13.70
N ALA A 235 56.89 22.39 -12.41
CA ALA A 235 55.87 23.34 -11.95
C ALA A 235 56.27 24.80 -12.21
N GLU A 236 57.54 25.15 -12.02
CA GLU A 236 58.07 26.46 -12.39
C GLU A 236 58.04 26.68 -13.91
N GLU A 237 58.39 25.66 -14.70
CA GLU A 237 58.38 25.70 -16.17
C GLU A 237 56.98 25.98 -16.76
N VAL A 238 55.95 25.27 -16.27
CA VAL A 238 54.57 25.44 -16.77
C VAL A 238 53.78 26.51 -16.03
N ASN A 239 54.42 27.20 -15.07
CA ASN A 239 53.82 28.24 -14.22
C ASN A 239 52.54 27.77 -13.51
N GLU A 240 52.58 26.55 -12.95
CA GLU A 240 51.52 26.00 -12.10
C GLU A 240 52.03 25.80 -10.67
N PRO A 241 51.16 25.82 -9.64
CA PRO A 241 51.58 25.47 -8.30
C PRO A 241 52.14 24.04 -8.25
N GLU A 242 53.29 23.84 -7.59
CA GLU A 242 53.90 22.51 -7.41
C GLU A 242 52.90 21.48 -6.89
N LYS A 243 52.03 21.90 -5.96
CA LYS A 243 50.95 21.06 -5.44
C LYS A 243 50.02 20.54 -6.53
N THR A 244 49.65 21.36 -7.51
CA THR A 244 48.77 20.98 -8.62
C THR A 244 49.43 19.94 -9.51
N VAL A 245 50.67 20.19 -9.93
CA VAL A 245 51.46 19.24 -10.73
C VAL A 245 51.64 17.93 -9.99
N ARG A 246 51.96 17.98 -8.69
CA ARG A 246 52.10 16.79 -7.85
C ARG A 246 50.81 15.98 -7.80
N THR A 247 49.67 16.64 -7.62
CA THR A 247 48.35 16.00 -7.60
C THR A 247 47.99 15.36 -8.95
N TRP A 248 48.40 15.94 -10.08
CA TRP A 248 48.26 15.29 -11.39
C TRP A 248 49.17 14.07 -11.56
N VAL A 249 50.46 14.22 -11.25
CA VAL A 249 51.49 13.21 -11.57
C VAL A 249 51.50 12.04 -10.58
N ILE A 250 51.35 12.30 -9.28
CA ILE A 250 51.47 11.28 -8.22
C ILE A 250 50.10 10.74 -7.81
N GLU A 251 49.10 11.63 -7.67
CA GLU A 251 47.78 11.25 -7.16
C GLU A 251 46.81 10.85 -8.28
N GLY A 252 47.17 11.09 -9.55
CA GLY A 252 46.33 10.76 -10.70
C GLY A 252 45.08 11.61 -10.81
N ALA A 253 45.06 12.79 -10.17
CA ALA A 253 43.90 13.66 -10.21
C ALA A 253 43.74 14.31 -11.58
N ARG A 254 42.50 14.39 -12.04
CA ARG A 254 42.14 15.00 -13.32
C ARG A 254 42.05 16.52 -13.21
N PRO A 255 42.59 17.30 -14.17
CA PRO A 255 42.26 18.72 -14.33
C PRO A 255 40.75 18.99 -14.31
N LEU A 256 40.36 20.16 -13.79
CA LEU A 256 38.95 20.54 -13.58
C LEU A 256 38.13 20.53 -14.89
N MET A 257 38.77 20.78 -16.04
CA MET A 257 38.10 20.69 -17.34
C MET A 257 37.50 19.30 -17.55
N TYR A 258 38.28 18.22 -17.37
CA TYR A 258 37.81 16.86 -17.62
C TYR A 258 36.61 16.49 -16.73
N GLN A 259 36.62 16.90 -15.46
CA GLN A 259 35.49 16.71 -14.54
C GLN A 259 34.22 17.44 -15.02
N ASN A 260 34.39 18.65 -15.58
CA ASN A 260 33.28 19.40 -16.16
C ASN A 260 32.79 18.78 -17.48
N LEU A 261 33.68 18.22 -18.30
CA LEU A 261 33.30 17.57 -19.56
C LEU A 261 32.52 16.26 -19.33
N GLU A 262 32.84 15.51 -18.27
CA GLU A 262 32.08 14.31 -17.88
C GLU A 262 30.66 14.64 -17.40
N SER A 263 30.50 15.77 -16.69
CA SER A 263 29.19 16.22 -16.20
C SER A 263 28.42 17.13 -17.16
N ALA A 264 29.07 17.57 -18.25
CA ALA A 264 28.46 18.39 -19.30
C ALA A 264 27.60 17.52 -20.22
N MET A 265 26.48 18.09 -20.65
CA MET A 265 25.62 17.50 -21.67
C MET A 265 26.22 17.79 -23.06
N THR A 266 26.23 16.81 -23.96
CA THR A 266 26.58 17.09 -25.37
C THR A 266 25.51 17.92 -26.04
N LYS A 267 25.86 18.51 -27.18
CA LYS A 267 24.91 19.17 -28.07
C LYS A 267 23.76 18.23 -28.46
N GLU A 268 24.08 17.01 -28.90
CA GLU A 268 23.10 16.02 -29.34
C GLU A 268 22.16 15.58 -28.18
N GLU A 269 22.73 15.28 -27.00
CA GLU A 269 21.93 14.94 -25.81
C GLU A 269 20.99 16.09 -25.40
N ALA A 270 21.50 17.32 -25.46
CA ALA A 270 20.72 18.50 -25.14
C ALA A 270 19.60 18.73 -26.16
N GLU A 271 19.89 18.64 -27.46
CA GLU A 271 18.89 18.75 -28.53
C GLU A 271 17.77 17.72 -28.36
N VAL A 272 18.10 16.45 -28.07
CA VAL A 272 17.10 15.40 -27.81
C VAL A 272 16.26 15.72 -26.58
N LYS A 273 16.90 16.13 -25.48
CA LYS A 273 16.20 16.42 -24.22
C LYS A 273 15.31 17.65 -24.33
N ILE A 274 15.80 18.71 -24.95
CA ILE A 274 15.06 19.95 -25.20
C ILE A 274 13.96 19.73 -26.22
N GLY A 275 14.18 18.89 -27.24
CA GLY A 275 13.15 18.46 -28.19
C GLY A 275 11.94 17.86 -27.48
N LYS A 276 12.17 16.90 -26.58
CA LYS A 276 11.11 16.31 -25.74
C LYS A 276 10.40 17.34 -24.85
N ILE A 277 11.15 18.31 -24.30
CA ILE A 277 10.54 19.40 -23.52
C ILE A 277 9.65 20.27 -24.41
N ARG A 278 10.13 20.68 -25.59
CA ARG A 278 9.40 21.51 -26.55
C ARG A 278 8.15 20.83 -27.10
N GLU A 279 8.20 19.53 -27.38
CA GLU A 279 7.02 18.73 -27.77
C GLU A 279 5.91 18.81 -26.70
N ASN A 280 6.29 18.82 -25.42
CA ASN A 280 5.34 18.94 -24.31
C ASN A 280 4.79 20.37 -24.11
N LEU A 281 5.31 21.39 -24.81
CA LEU A 281 4.86 22.79 -24.70
C LEU A 281 3.65 23.12 -25.59
N GLN A 282 3.04 22.14 -26.28
CA GLN A 282 1.77 22.28 -27.01
C GLN A 282 1.69 23.52 -27.93
N GLY A 283 2.73 23.73 -28.74
CA GLY A 283 2.80 24.85 -29.69
C GLY A 283 3.38 26.15 -29.12
N VAL A 284 3.71 26.20 -27.83
CA VAL A 284 4.42 27.31 -27.18
C VAL A 284 5.90 26.97 -26.98
N ASP A 285 6.57 26.51 -28.04
CA ASP A 285 7.94 26.00 -28.01
C ASP A 285 9.05 27.08 -28.02
N THR A 286 8.65 28.34 -28.19
CA THR A 286 9.50 29.54 -28.31
C THR A 286 8.89 30.70 -27.52
N TYR A 287 9.73 31.66 -27.11
CA TYR A 287 9.26 32.82 -26.36
C TYR A 287 8.31 33.70 -27.18
N GLU A 288 8.56 33.86 -28.48
CA GLU A 288 7.71 34.61 -29.40
C GLU A 288 6.31 34.00 -29.49
N LYS A 289 6.21 32.67 -29.56
CA LYS A 289 4.92 31.97 -29.54
C LYS A 289 4.21 32.10 -28.18
N LEU A 290 4.96 32.20 -27.07
CA LEU A 290 4.36 32.52 -25.77
C LEU A 290 3.79 33.94 -25.76
N GLU A 291 4.54 34.93 -26.25
CA GLU A 291 4.06 36.32 -26.32
C GLU A 291 2.84 36.46 -27.23
N ASP A 292 2.86 35.80 -28.39
CA ASP A 292 1.71 35.72 -29.30
C ASP A 292 0.50 35.11 -28.59
N ARG A 293 0.69 33.99 -27.87
CA ARG A 293 -0.39 33.37 -27.07
C ARG A 293 -0.92 34.28 -25.96
N LEU A 294 -0.03 35.01 -25.29
CA LEU A 294 -0.39 35.96 -24.22
C LEU A 294 -1.02 37.26 -24.76
N SER A 295 -0.90 37.52 -26.06
CA SER A 295 -1.58 38.64 -26.73
C SER A 295 -3.08 38.41 -26.91
N HIS A 296 -3.56 37.16 -26.74
CA HIS A 296 -4.97 36.83 -26.81
C HIS A 296 -5.79 37.63 -25.77
N PRO A 297 -7.00 38.15 -26.12
CA PRO A 297 -7.79 39.05 -25.26
C PRO A 297 -8.06 38.53 -23.84
N TYR A 298 -8.20 37.21 -23.69
CA TYR A 298 -8.33 36.56 -22.39
C TYR A 298 -7.12 36.83 -21.48
N HIS A 299 -5.91 36.56 -21.99
CA HIS A 299 -4.68 36.73 -21.20
C HIS A 299 -4.38 38.21 -20.97
N GLU A 300 -4.70 39.06 -21.94
CA GLU A 300 -4.60 40.50 -21.80
C GLU A 300 -5.44 41.03 -20.63
N THR A 301 -6.65 40.50 -20.45
CA THR A 301 -7.57 40.95 -19.39
C THR A 301 -7.27 40.31 -18.04
N HIS A 302 -6.96 39.01 -18.00
CA HIS A 302 -6.85 38.25 -16.73
C HIS A 302 -5.42 37.97 -16.27
N THR A 303 -4.51 37.71 -17.21
CA THR A 303 -3.14 37.29 -16.89
C THR A 303 -2.22 38.50 -16.77
N LYS A 304 -2.28 39.43 -17.72
CA LYS A 304 -1.48 40.68 -17.68
C LYS A 304 -1.89 41.61 -16.54
N ALA A 305 -3.13 41.53 -16.07
CA ALA A 305 -3.62 42.30 -14.93
C ALA A 305 -3.07 41.81 -13.57
N GLN A 306 -2.41 40.65 -13.50
CA GLN A 306 -1.87 40.14 -12.23
C GLN A 306 -0.61 40.90 -11.82
N VAL A 307 -0.50 41.24 -10.53
CA VAL A 307 0.68 41.94 -9.96
C VAL A 307 1.99 41.18 -10.20
N SER A 308 1.92 39.84 -10.28
CA SER A 308 3.08 38.98 -10.51
C SER A 308 3.46 38.86 -11.99
N TYR A 309 2.66 39.38 -12.94
CA TYR A 309 2.88 39.20 -14.37
C TYR A 309 4.28 39.61 -14.84
N PRO A 310 4.84 40.79 -14.47
CA PRO A 310 6.17 41.18 -14.94
C PRO A 310 7.27 40.20 -14.50
N LYS A 311 7.17 39.70 -13.26
CA LYS A 311 8.13 38.73 -12.70
C LYS A 311 7.99 37.36 -13.38
N ASP A 312 6.76 36.92 -13.62
CA ASP A 312 6.47 35.66 -14.27
C ASP A 312 6.87 35.67 -15.76
N LEU A 313 6.69 36.81 -16.44
CA LEU A 313 7.10 37.01 -17.82
C LEU A 313 8.62 36.97 -17.96
N GLU A 314 9.34 37.68 -17.07
CA GLU A 314 10.80 37.62 -17.02
C GLU A 314 11.31 36.19 -16.73
N SER A 315 10.64 35.46 -15.83
CA SER A 315 10.98 34.06 -15.56
C SER A 315 10.71 33.15 -16.77
N ALA A 316 9.67 33.43 -17.55
CA ALA A 316 9.36 32.68 -18.77
C ALA A 316 10.37 33.00 -19.89
N ARG A 317 10.74 34.28 -20.08
CA ARG A 317 11.76 34.71 -21.05
C ARG A 317 13.08 33.99 -20.79
N LYS A 318 13.58 34.09 -19.55
CA LYS A 318 14.80 33.40 -19.14
C LYS A 318 14.70 31.89 -19.28
N TYR A 319 13.53 31.28 -19.07
CA TYR A 319 13.36 29.84 -19.30
C TYR A 319 13.59 29.47 -20.77
N TYR A 320 13.05 30.21 -21.74
CA TYR A 320 13.32 29.95 -23.16
C TYR A 320 14.77 30.25 -23.53
N GLU A 321 15.35 31.35 -23.03
CA GLU A 321 16.79 31.65 -23.19
C GLU A 321 17.66 30.50 -22.66
N PHE A 322 17.27 29.89 -21.52
CA PHE A 322 17.96 28.71 -20.97
C PHE A 322 17.83 27.48 -21.86
N LEU A 323 16.64 27.21 -22.42
CA LEU A 323 16.48 26.11 -23.37
C LEU A 323 17.35 26.35 -24.61
N ASP A 324 17.34 27.55 -25.17
CA ASP A 324 18.15 27.88 -26.36
C ASP A 324 19.65 27.76 -26.06
N GLU A 325 20.13 28.28 -24.94
CA GLU A 325 21.54 28.16 -24.56
C GLU A 325 21.97 26.71 -24.27
N MET A 326 21.10 25.91 -23.63
CA MET A 326 21.41 24.50 -23.39
C MET A 326 21.53 23.69 -24.69
N THR A 327 20.91 24.11 -25.82
CA THR A 327 21.08 23.40 -27.10
C THR A 327 22.52 23.38 -27.59
N LYS A 328 23.38 24.30 -27.11
CA LYS A 328 24.82 24.29 -27.40
C LYS A 328 25.61 23.26 -26.57
N GLY A 329 24.96 22.51 -25.68
CA GLY A 329 25.61 21.64 -24.71
C GLY A 329 26.30 22.40 -23.56
N GLY A 330 27.01 21.66 -22.71
CA GLY A 330 27.73 22.20 -21.54
C GLY A 330 27.12 21.81 -20.19
N THR A 331 27.63 22.41 -19.11
CA THR A 331 27.15 22.10 -17.75
C THR A 331 25.90 22.92 -17.40
N ILE A 332 24.93 22.27 -16.75
CA ILE A 332 23.67 22.91 -16.31
C ILE A 332 23.97 24.12 -15.42
N ALA A 333 24.96 24.00 -14.53
CA ALA A 333 25.33 25.05 -13.58
C ALA A 333 25.80 26.33 -14.30
N ASP A 334 26.61 26.20 -15.35
CA ASP A 334 27.13 27.35 -16.05
C ASP A 334 26.09 28.01 -16.97
N VAL A 335 25.36 27.21 -17.75
CA VAL A 335 24.27 27.73 -18.60
C VAL A 335 23.21 28.43 -17.75
N SER A 336 22.81 27.84 -16.60
CA SER A 336 21.90 28.50 -15.66
C SER A 336 22.43 29.85 -15.19
N ARG A 337 23.74 29.93 -14.88
CA ARG A 337 24.38 31.16 -14.42
C ARG A 337 24.39 32.24 -15.50
N ARG A 338 24.68 31.88 -16.77
CA ARG A 338 24.69 32.81 -17.91
C ARG A 338 23.31 33.45 -18.15
N VAL A 339 22.25 32.66 -17.99
CA VAL A 339 20.85 33.11 -18.13
C VAL A 339 20.30 33.78 -16.86
N GLY A 340 21.03 33.68 -15.74
CA GLY A 340 20.66 34.33 -14.48
C GLY A 340 19.65 33.53 -13.64
N PHE A 341 19.79 32.21 -13.61
CA PHE A 341 19.13 31.27 -12.71
C PHE A 341 20.11 30.55 -11.78
N SER A 342 19.58 29.98 -10.70
CA SER A 342 20.31 28.99 -9.90
C SER A 342 20.37 27.66 -10.64
N GLN A 343 21.42 26.86 -10.41
CA GLN A 343 21.56 25.50 -10.98
C GLN A 343 20.33 24.63 -10.70
N SER A 344 19.75 24.72 -9.50
CA SER A 344 18.55 23.96 -9.13
C SER A 344 17.36 24.25 -10.05
N ASN A 345 17.20 25.49 -10.52
CA ASN A 345 16.13 25.82 -11.46
C ASN A 345 16.42 25.24 -12.86
N GLY A 346 17.67 25.31 -13.34
CA GLY A 346 18.05 24.69 -14.61
C GLY A 346 17.81 23.18 -14.63
N SER A 347 18.19 22.47 -13.55
CA SER A 347 17.90 21.04 -13.39
C SER A 347 16.40 20.76 -13.43
N ARG A 348 15.60 21.51 -12.68
CA ARG A 348 14.14 21.39 -12.67
C ARG A 348 13.52 21.61 -14.05
N TYR A 349 14.05 22.54 -14.84
CA TYR A 349 13.56 22.79 -16.19
C TYR A 349 13.89 21.64 -17.15
N LEU A 350 15.09 21.06 -17.04
CA LEU A 350 15.45 19.85 -17.80
C LEU A 350 14.68 18.59 -17.36
N GLU A 351 14.11 18.58 -16.16
CA GLU A 351 13.15 17.55 -15.69
C GLU A 351 11.72 17.80 -16.17
N GLY A 352 11.48 18.81 -17.02
CA GLY A 352 10.17 19.12 -17.58
C GLY A 352 9.31 20.05 -16.73
N ARG A 353 9.84 20.65 -15.65
CA ARG A 353 9.09 21.71 -14.96
C ARG A 353 9.06 22.97 -15.83
N ILE A 354 7.87 23.52 -16.01
CA ILE A 354 7.64 24.73 -16.79
C ILE A 354 7.31 25.94 -15.90
N PRO A 355 7.75 27.16 -16.24
CA PRO A 355 7.37 28.39 -15.53
C PRO A 355 5.85 28.58 -15.46
N ARG A 356 5.37 29.27 -14.42
CA ARG A 356 3.93 29.46 -14.17
C ARG A 356 3.20 30.11 -15.35
N LEU A 357 3.81 31.09 -16.01
CA LEU A 357 3.19 31.79 -17.14
C LEU A 357 3.09 30.91 -18.38
N THR A 358 4.16 30.19 -18.71
CA THR A 358 4.16 29.19 -19.79
C THR A 358 3.10 28.12 -19.54
N ARG A 359 3.02 27.61 -18.30
CA ARG A 359 2.00 26.66 -17.89
C ARG A 359 0.59 27.20 -18.09
N LYS A 360 0.31 28.43 -17.64
CA LYS A 360 -0.98 29.07 -17.89
C LYS A 360 -1.27 29.19 -19.38
N ALA A 361 -0.30 29.65 -20.19
CA ALA A 361 -0.52 29.78 -21.63
C ALA A 361 -0.86 28.44 -22.31
N ILE A 362 -0.26 27.34 -21.84
CA ILE A 362 -0.57 25.98 -22.30
C ILE A 362 -1.94 25.52 -21.79
N GLU A 363 -2.21 25.65 -20.49
CA GLU A 363 -3.44 25.19 -19.84
C GLU A 363 -4.69 25.96 -20.30
N THR A 364 -4.54 27.23 -20.67
CA THR A 364 -5.70 28.13 -20.84
C THR A 364 -6.23 28.18 -22.27
N ILE A 365 -5.54 27.64 -23.28
CA ILE A 365 -6.03 27.67 -24.67
C ILE A 365 -5.81 26.32 -25.36
N PRO A 366 -6.69 25.38 -25.06
CA PRO A 366 -7.56 24.84 -26.09
C PRO A 366 -9.01 25.39 -26.00
N ASP A 367 -9.37 26.14 -24.97
CA ASP A 367 -10.78 26.48 -24.69
C ASP A 367 -11.41 27.59 -25.52
N VAL A 368 -10.70 28.32 -26.38
CA VAL A 368 -11.33 29.44 -27.14
C VAL A 368 -11.21 29.27 -28.65
N GLU A 369 -10.15 28.65 -29.15
CA GLU A 369 -9.98 28.40 -30.58
C GLU A 369 -10.69 27.11 -31.01
N THR A 370 -10.55 26.01 -30.26
CA THR A 370 -11.31 24.76 -30.52
C THR A 370 -12.82 24.91 -30.24
N ILE A 371 -13.20 25.77 -29.28
CA ILE A 371 -14.62 26.12 -29.03
C ILE A 371 -15.21 26.99 -30.16
N LYS A 372 -14.38 27.72 -30.91
CA LYS A 372 -14.85 28.45 -32.10
C LYS A 372 -15.05 27.53 -33.29
N GLU A 373 -14.32 26.43 -33.41
CA GLU A 373 -14.48 25.47 -34.52
C GLU A 373 -15.74 24.59 -34.38
N ASN A 374 -16.24 24.36 -33.16
CA ASN A 374 -17.60 23.84 -32.93
C ASN A 374 -18.64 24.99 -33.03
N GLU A 375 -18.76 25.55 -34.23
CA GLU A 375 -19.67 26.67 -34.56
C GLU A 375 -21.18 26.31 -34.47
N ASN A 376 -21.53 25.05 -34.18
CA ASN A 376 -22.89 24.53 -34.36
C ASN A 376 -23.79 24.53 -33.10
N PHE A 377 -23.29 24.85 -31.90
CA PHE A 377 -24.16 24.94 -30.71
C PHE A 377 -24.72 26.35 -30.54
N HIS A 378 -25.94 26.57 -31.06
CA HIS A 378 -26.72 27.80 -30.91
C HIS A 378 -28.06 27.50 -30.22
N ILE A 379 -28.40 28.28 -29.20
CA ILE A 379 -29.66 28.16 -28.46
C ILE A 379 -30.70 29.09 -29.11
N ASP A 380 -31.36 28.56 -30.14
CA ASP A 380 -32.34 29.25 -30.97
C ASP A 380 -33.79 28.84 -30.68
N THR A 381 -34.02 27.72 -29.98
CA THR A 381 -35.37 27.24 -29.60
C THR A 381 -35.59 27.19 -28.09
N PRO A 382 -36.85 27.27 -27.63
CA PRO A 382 -37.19 27.10 -26.21
C PRO A 382 -36.72 25.75 -25.64
N GLU A 383 -36.79 24.66 -26.39
CA GLU A 383 -36.39 23.33 -25.93
C GLU A 383 -34.88 23.23 -25.68
N LYS A 384 -34.06 23.81 -26.57
CA LYS A 384 -32.61 23.90 -26.37
C LYS A 384 -32.26 24.74 -25.14
N TYR A 385 -33.02 25.82 -24.92
CA TYR A 385 -32.85 26.68 -23.75
C TYR A 385 -33.18 25.96 -22.44
N GLU A 386 -34.31 25.23 -22.38
CA GLU A 386 -34.66 24.44 -21.21
C GLU A 386 -33.61 23.37 -20.92
N ARG A 387 -33.10 22.69 -21.96
CA ARG A 387 -32.04 21.70 -21.81
C ARG A 387 -30.76 22.34 -21.25
N ALA A 388 -30.34 23.49 -21.78
CA ALA A 388 -29.16 24.19 -21.28
C ALA A 388 -29.33 24.67 -19.82
N LEU A 389 -30.54 25.12 -19.44
CA LEU A 389 -30.84 25.46 -18.05
C LEU A 389 -30.85 24.24 -17.13
N GLN A 390 -31.24 23.06 -17.63
CA GLN A 390 -31.18 21.81 -16.87
C GLN A 390 -29.73 21.38 -16.62
N HIS A 391 -28.86 21.47 -17.62
CA HIS A 391 -27.43 21.16 -17.45
C HIS A 391 -26.68 22.20 -16.59
N HIS A 392 -27.13 23.45 -16.59
CA HIS A 392 -26.48 24.56 -15.89
C HIS A 392 -27.41 25.25 -14.87
N PRO A 393 -27.93 24.51 -13.87
CA PRO A 393 -28.96 25.03 -12.97
C PRO A 393 -28.46 26.15 -12.06
N PHE A 394 -27.15 26.26 -11.85
CA PHE A 394 -26.53 27.34 -11.09
C PHE A 394 -26.67 28.72 -11.72
N VAL A 395 -27.05 28.80 -13.00
CA VAL A 395 -27.43 30.08 -13.64
C VAL A 395 -28.61 30.74 -12.93
N LYS A 396 -29.45 29.96 -12.24
CA LYS A 396 -30.55 30.44 -11.41
C LYS A 396 -30.11 31.29 -10.21
N ASP A 397 -28.83 31.19 -9.82
CA ASP A 397 -28.24 31.97 -8.73
C ASP A 397 -27.86 33.40 -9.13
N LEU A 398 -27.97 33.77 -10.42
CA LEU A 398 -27.68 35.12 -10.87
C LEU A 398 -28.65 36.13 -10.23
N PRO A 399 -28.16 37.29 -9.74
CA PRO A 399 -29.02 38.30 -9.09
C PRO A 399 -30.23 38.72 -9.93
N ASP A 400 -30.03 38.83 -11.24
CA ASP A 400 -31.04 39.27 -12.21
C ASP A 400 -31.69 38.10 -12.98
N PHE A 401 -31.55 36.86 -12.50
CA PHE A 401 -31.99 35.66 -13.23
C PHE A 401 -33.45 35.72 -13.68
N LYS A 402 -34.38 36.18 -12.82
CA LYS A 402 -35.80 36.27 -13.19
C LYS A 402 -36.07 37.14 -14.41
N GLN A 403 -35.37 38.27 -14.52
CA GLN A 403 -35.47 39.14 -15.68
C GLN A 403 -34.79 38.52 -16.89
N LEU A 404 -33.57 38.01 -16.69
CA LEU A 404 -32.78 37.37 -17.75
C LEU A 404 -33.45 36.13 -18.35
N ASP A 405 -34.15 35.33 -17.54
CA ASP A 405 -34.90 34.14 -17.96
C ASP A 405 -36.13 34.52 -18.77
N HIS A 406 -36.91 35.52 -18.32
CA HIS A 406 -38.04 36.05 -19.10
C HIS A 406 -37.56 36.56 -20.47
N GLU A 407 -36.49 37.35 -20.47
CA GLU A 407 -35.87 37.87 -21.69
C GLU A 407 -35.36 36.76 -22.62
N ALA A 408 -34.71 35.72 -22.08
CA ALA A 408 -34.22 34.58 -22.85
C ALA A 408 -35.35 33.76 -23.46
N ARG A 409 -36.45 33.53 -22.74
CA ARG A 409 -37.65 32.83 -23.26
C ARG A 409 -38.30 33.60 -24.40
N VAL A 410 -38.41 34.92 -24.27
CA VAL A 410 -38.90 35.80 -25.35
C VAL A 410 -37.96 35.71 -26.55
N TYR A 411 -36.65 35.80 -26.31
CA TYR A 411 -35.62 35.71 -27.35
C TYR A 411 -35.72 34.40 -28.15
N THR A 412 -35.75 33.24 -27.48
CA THR A 412 -35.79 31.93 -28.15
C THR A 412 -37.11 31.69 -28.85
N THR A 413 -38.25 32.07 -28.25
CA THR A 413 -39.56 31.95 -28.90
C THR A 413 -39.62 32.77 -30.19
N LEU A 414 -39.14 34.01 -30.18
CA LEU A 414 -39.18 34.87 -31.36
C LEU A 414 -38.14 34.47 -32.42
N THR A 415 -36.98 33.97 -32.01
CA THR A 415 -35.93 33.47 -32.91
C THR A 415 -36.40 32.19 -33.61
N ASP A 416 -37.05 31.29 -32.89
CA ASP A 416 -37.66 30.07 -33.43
C ASP A 416 -38.80 30.39 -34.41
N LEU A 417 -39.73 31.28 -34.03
CA LEU A 417 -40.80 31.75 -34.94
C LEU A 417 -40.22 32.43 -36.21
N LYS A 418 -39.16 33.23 -36.06
CA LYS A 418 -38.46 33.85 -37.19
C LYS A 418 -37.86 32.78 -38.12
N THR A 419 -37.19 31.78 -37.55
CA THR A 419 -36.56 30.68 -38.28
C THR A 419 -37.59 29.82 -39.03
N ARG A 420 -38.78 29.63 -38.45
CA ARG A 420 -39.92 28.95 -39.08
C ARG A 420 -40.70 29.80 -40.09
N GLY A 421 -40.42 31.10 -40.18
CA GLY A 421 -41.19 32.03 -41.02
C GLY A 421 -42.59 32.32 -40.50
N GLU A 422 -42.83 32.08 -39.21
CA GLU A 422 -44.13 32.21 -38.51
C GLU A 422 -44.18 33.47 -37.63
N LEU A 423 -43.25 34.40 -37.82
CA LEU A 423 -43.20 35.64 -37.04
C LEU A 423 -44.48 36.46 -37.30
N PRO A 424 -45.23 36.88 -36.25
CA PRO A 424 -46.44 37.66 -36.43
C PRO A 424 -46.19 38.96 -37.23
N ASP A 425 -47.12 39.31 -38.13
CA ASP A 425 -47.09 40.59 -38.86
C ASP A 425 -47.46 41.76 -37.94
N LYS A 426 -46.54 42.07 -37.02
CA LYS A 426 -46.63 43.13 -36.01
C LYS A 426 -45.36 43.98 -36.08
N THR A 427 -45.48 45.26 -35.72
CA THR A 427 -44.28 46.10 -35.62
C THR A 427 -43.40 45.64 -34.45
N VAL A 428 -42.08 45.87 -34.54
CA VAL A 428 -41.13 45.54 -33.44
C VAL A 428 -41.57 46.21 -32.13
N LYS A 429 -42.13 47.41 -32.21
CA LYS A 429 -42.70 48.15 -31.07
C LYS A 429 -43.86 47.41 -30.42
N ASP A 430 -44.78 46.87 -31.21
CA ASP A 430 -45.92 46.12 -30.71
C ASP A 430 -45.49 44.79 -30.06
N LEU A 431 -44.57 44.07 -30.70
CA LEU A 431 -43.97 42.84 -30.16
C LEU A 431 -43.21 43.10 -28.85
N ALA A 432 -42.44 44.19 -28.78
CA ALA A 432 -41.70 44.60 -27.59
C ALA A 432 -42.64 44.92 -26.42
N LYS A 433 -43.72 45.64 -26.69
CA LYS A 433 -44.75 45.97 -25.69
C LYS A 433 -45.48 44.73 -25.18
N GLU A 434 -45.83 43.80 -26.08
CA GLU A 434 -46.52 42.54 -25.75
C GLU A 434 -45.66 41.63 -24.87
N ASN A 435 -44.36 41.53 -25.19
CA ASN A 435 -43.42 40.68 -24.47
C ASN A 435 -42.72 41.38 -23.28
N LYS A 436 -43.03 42.66 -23.03
CA LYS A 436 -42.44 43.48 -21.96
C LYS A 436 -40.90 43.58 -22.03
N VAL A 437 -40.36 43.73 -23.24
CA VAL A 437 -38.92 43.92 -23.49
C VAL A 437 -38.69 45.30 -24.13
N GLY A 438 -37.51 45.90 -23.97
CA GLY A 438 -37.19 47.17 -24.61
C GLY A 438 -37.19 47.07 -26.14
N GLU A 439 -37.79 48.05 -26.84
CA GLU A 439 -37.92 48.05 -28.31
C GLU A 439 -36.56 47.94 -29.02
N GLN A 440 -35.56 48.69 -28.58
CA GLN A 440 -34.20 48.64 -29.14
C GLN A 440 -33.53 47.28 -28.90
N GLN A 441 -33.76 46.69 -27.72
CA GLN A 441 -33.21 45.39 -27.35
C GLN A 441 -33.82 44.30 -28.23
N LEU A 442 -35.14 44.27 -28.37
CA LEU A 442 -35.83 43.33 -29.25
C LEU A 442 -35.42 43.51 -30.72
N ALA A 443 -35.29 44.74 -31.20
CA ALA A 443 -34.79 45.02 -32.55
C ALA A 443 -33.37 44.47 -32.76
N SER A 444 -32.50 44.59 -31.74
CA SER A 444 -31.13 44.05 -31.81
C SER A 444 -31.09 42.54 -31.86
N TRP A 445 -32.01 41.87 -31.17
CA TRP A 445 -32.17 40.42 -31.18
C TRP A 445 -32.67 39.91 -32.53
N LEU A 446 -33.77 40.47 -33.04
CA LEU A 446 -34.36 40.06 -34.32
C LEU A 446 -33.44 40.35 -35.52
N SER A 447 -32.53 41.32 -35.41
CA SER A 447 -31.53 41.63 -36.44
C SER A 447 -30.23 40.82 -36.30
N GLU A 448 -30.15 39.87 -35.35
CA GLU A 448 -28.97 39.04 -35.08
C GLU A 448 -27.70 39.84 -34.74
N ARG A 449 -27.86 41.12 -34.36
CA ARG A 449 -26.72 41.99 -33.99
C ARG A 449 -26.23 41.71 -32.57
N LYS A 450 -27.11 41.19 -31.71
CA LYS A 450 -26.80 40.90 -30.31
C LYS A 450 -27.62 39.69 -29.85
N THR A 451 -26.95 38.70 -29.27
CA THR A 451 -27.60 37.59 -28.56
C THR A 451 -28.04 38.04 -27.17
N GLN A 452 -29.09 37.43 -26.63
CA GLN A 452 -29.50 37.71 -25.25
C GLN A 452 -28.40 37.25 -24.27
N GLU A 453 -28.21 38.00 -23.17
CA GLU A 453 -27.04 37.82 -22.29
C GLU A 453 -27.00 36.44 -21.61
N LEU A 454 -28.15 35.97 -21.12
CA LEU A 454 -28.27 34.63 -20.51
C LEU A 454 -27.99 33.53 -21.53
N ILE A 455 -28.54 33.68 -22.73
CA ILE A 455 -28.29 32.75 -23.84
C ILE A 455 -26.80 32.69 -24.15
N THR A 456 -26.14 33.85 -24.27
CA THR A 456 -24.68 33.93 -24.50
C THR A 456 -23.90 33.19 -23.41
N ARG A 457 -24.28 33.36 -22.14
CA ARG A 457 -23.63 32.67 -21.01
C ARG A 457 -23.86 31.16 -21.06
N LEU A 458 -25.09 30.72 -21.32
CA LEU A 458 -25.44 29.31 -21.44
C LEU A 458 -24.71 28.65 -22.62
N GLU A 459 -24.57 29.32 -23.76
CA GLU A 459 -23.79 28.82 -24.89
C GLU A 459 -22.32 28.65 -24.54
N ILE A 460 -21.72 29.59 -23.79
CA ILE A 460 -20.35 29.46 -23.29
C ILE A 460 -20.24 28.25 -22.36
N TYR A 461 -21.21 28.05 -21.46
CA TYR A 461 -21.20 26.94 -20.50
C TYR A 461 -21.42 25.58 -21.17
N GLU A 462 -22.31 25.49 -22.16
CA GLU A 462 -22.54 24.28 -22.94
C GLU A 462 -21.31 23.90 -23.75
N LYS A 463 -20.65 24.87 -24.37
CA LYS A 463 -19.39 24.64 -25.09
C LYS A 463 -18.29 24.14 -24.17
N ALA A 464 -18.16 24.74 -22.98
CA ALA A 464 -17.20 24.29 -21.98
C ALA A 464 -17.55 22.90 -21.44
N ARG A 465 -18.84 22.58 -21.32
CA ARG A 465 -19.34 21.24 -20.97
C ARG A 465 -18.95 20.22 -22.03
N GLU A 466 -19.30 20.45 -23.28
CA GLU A 466 -18.98 19.54 -24.39
C GLU A 466 -17.48 19.29 -24.49
N PHE A 467 -16.66 20.32 -24.29
CA PHE A 467 -15.21 20.19 -24.29
C PHE A 467 -14.68 19.36 -23.11
N HIS A 468 -15.16 19.62 -21.89
CA HIS A 468 -14.77 18.84 -20.70
C HIS A 468 -15.22 17.39 -20.81
N GLU A 469 -16.48 17.16 -21.18
CA GLU A 469 -17.07 15.84 -21.37
C GLU A 469 -16.40 15.08 -22.51
N GLY A 470 -15.96 15.77 -23.56
CA GLY A 470 -15.18 15.19 -24.66
C GLY A 470 -13.79 14.68 -24.24
N LYS A 471 -13.26 15.09 -23.08
CA LYS A 471 -12.00 14.57 -22.51
C LYS A 471 -12.20 13.36 -21.60
N LEU A 472 -13.44 13.12 -21.16
CA LEU A 472 -13.75 11.98 -20.30
C LEU A 472 -13.87 10.71 -21.14
N ALA A 473 -13.42 9.58 -20.57
CA ALA A 473 -13.72 8.28 -21.13
C ALA A 473 -15.25 8.05 -21.14
N LYS A 474 -15.77 7.27 -22.08
CA LYS A 474 -17.22 7.01 -22.16
C LYS A 474 -17.73 6.32 -20.90
N GLU A 475 -16.91 5.43 -20.37
CA GLU A 475 -17.14 4.67 -19.15
C GLU A 475 -17.20 5.60 -17.93
N ALA A 476 -16.60 6.79 -17.98
CA ALA A 476 -16.65 7.74 -16.87
C ALA A 476 -18.07 8.19 -16.54
N PHE A 477 -18.95 8.27 -17.54
CA PHE A 477 -20.35 8.63 -17.38
C PHE A 477 -21.17 7.55 -16.65
N GLU A 478 -20.68 6.31 -16.57
CA GLU A 478 -21.29 5.24 -15.77
C GLU A 478 -21.03 5.40 -14.27
N HIS A 479 -20.10 6.28 -13.90
CA HIS A 479 -19.71 6.56 -12.51
C HIS A 479 -19.99 8.01 -12.11
N ARG A 480 -20.28 8.90 -13.06
CA ARG A 480 -20.42 10.33 -12.83
C ARG A 480 -21.86 10.71 -12.51
N ILE A 481 -22.08 11.28 -11.33
CA ILE A 481 -23.34 11.90 -10.95
C ILE A 481 -23.46 13.23 -11.69
N ASP A 482 -24.62 13.46 -12.32
CA ASP A 482 -24.89 14.66 -13.09
C ASP A 482 -24.78 15.93 -12.23
N PRO A 483 -24.08 16.99 -12.67
CA PRO A 483 -23.93 18.23 -11.89
C PRO A 483 -25.26 18.90 -11.52
N SER A 484 -26.34 18.65 -12.24
CA SER A 484 -27.66 19.17 -11.89
C SER A 484 -28.21 18.58 -10.60
N ILE A 485 -27.98 17.28 -10.37
CA ILE A 485 -28.32 16.56 -9.13
C ILE A 485 -27.48 17.11 -7.97
N VAL A 486 -26.19 17.39 -8.22
CA VAL A 486 -25.30 18.02 -7.22
C VAL A 486 -25.87 19.38 -6.80
N TYR A 487 -26.20 20.22 -7.77
CA TYR A 487 -26.76 21.54 -7.47
C TYR A 487 -28.07 21.44 -6.68
N GLU A 488 -29.00 20.59 -7.12
CA GLU A 488 -30.30 20.39 -6.45
C GLU A 488 -30.14 20.06 -4.96
N HIS A 489 -29.29 19.10 -4.64
CA HIS A 489 -29.14 18.63 -3.26
C HIS A 489 -28.25 19.50 -2.40
N PHE A 490 -27.35 20.30 -2.97
CA PHE A 490 -26.45 21.18 -2.21
C PHE A 490 -26.90 22.64 -2.14
N GLN A 491 -27.87 23.09 -2.96
CA GLN A 491 -28.29 24.51 -3.04
C GLN A 491 -28.66 25.12 -1.68
N HIS A 492 -29.27 24.33 -0.79
CA HIS A 492 -29.67 24.79 0.54
C HIS A 492 -28.50 25.18 1.45
N LEU A 493 -27.24 24.86 1.07
CA LEU A 493 -26.03 25.23 1.79
C LEU A 493 -25.41 26.55 1.30
N LYS A 494 -25.89 27.13 0.19
CA LYS A 494 -25.32 28.35 -0.42
C LYS A 494 -25.15 29.52 0.54
N ASP A 495 -26.15 29.77 1.38
CA ASP A 495 -26.19 30.89 2.32
C ASP A 495 -25.78 30.47 3.75
N VAL A 496 -25.34 29.22 3.93
CA VAL A 496 -24.90 28.68 5.22
C VAL A 496 -23.43 29.05 5.44
N LYS A 497 -23.15 29.85 6.47
CA LYS A 497 -21.80 30.34 6.77
C LYS A 497 -20.78 29.22 7.03
N ALA A 498 -21.21 28.14 7.68
CA ALA A 498 -20.40 26.95 7.95
C ALA A 498 -21.32 25.73 7.95
N SER A 499 -21.11 24.80 7.01
CA SER A 499 -21.90 23.58 6.93
C SER A 499 -21.41 22.56 7.97
N THR A 500 -22.34 22.00 8.74
CA THR A 500 -22.01 20.94 9.71
C THR A 500 -21.81 19.59 9.02
N PRO A 501 -21.08 18.63 9.63
CA PRO A 501 -20.89 17.30 9.04
C PRO A 501 -22.22 16.60 8.72
N ASN A 502 -23.22 16.72 9.59
CA ASN A 502 -24.56 16.15 9.38
C ASN A 502 -25.31 16.80 8.20
N GLN A 503 -25.15 18.10 7.97
CA GLN A 503 -25.75 18.78 6.81
C GLN A 503 -25.09 18.30 5.51
N LEU A 504 -23.77 18.19 5.49
CA LEU A 504 -23.01 17.68 4.35
C LEU A 504 -23.36 16.21 4.06
N ALA A 505 -23.35 15.35 5.07
CA ALA A 505 -23.76 13.95 4.93
C ALA A 505 -25.19 13.80 4.41
N ARG A 506 -26.11 14.70 4.80
CA ARG A 506 -27.48 14.76 4.28
C ARG A 506 -27.57 15.12 2.81
N ALA A 507 -26.81 16.12 2.38
CA ALA A 507 -26.73 16.48 0.98
C ALA A 507 -26.11 15.35 0.14
N ILE A 508 -25.03 14.73 0.63
CA ILE A 508 -24.33 13.61 -0.03
C ILE A 508 -25.25 12.39 -0.16
N GLU A 509 -25.92 11.98 0.91
CA GLU A 509 -26.87 10.85 0.87
C GLU A 509 -27.99 11.10 -0.14
N SER A 510 -28.60 12.30 -0.10
CA SER A 510 -29.71 12.64 -1.01
C SER A 510 -29.23 12.62 -2.46
N MET A 511 -28.06 13.19 -2.74
CA MET A 511 -27.42 13.15 -4.06
C MET A 511 -27.15 11.72 -4.52
N TYR A 512 -26.61 10.88 -3.64
CA TYR A 512 -26.29 9.48 -3.94
C TYR A 512 -27.55 8.66 -4.25
N GLN A 513 -28.61 8.82 -3.43
CA GLN A 513 -29.90 8.12 -3.60
C GLN A 513 -30.67 8.58 -4.84
N SER A 514 -30.53 9.84 -5.25
CA SER A 514 -31.13 10.37 -6.49
C SER A 514 -30.38 9.94 -7.74
N SER A 515 -29.15 9.41 -7.63
CA SER A 515 -28.43 8.89 -8.79
C SER A 515 -29.00 7.53 -9.20
N GLU A 516 -29.16 7.30 -10.51
CA GLU A 516 -29.56 5.98 -11.05
C GLU A 516 -28.37 5.01 -11.16
N LEU A 517 -27.18 5.42 -10.72
CA LEU A 517 -25.94 4.68 -10.86
C LEU A 517 -25.89 3.52 -9.86
N LYS A 518 -25.52 2.33 -10.33
CA LYS A 518 -25.40 1.11 -9.51
C LYS A 518 -23.95 0.74 -9.17
N THR A 519 -23.01 1.58 -9.55
CA THR A 519 -21.57 1.33 -9.35
C THR A 519 -21.18 1.53 -7.89
N ARG A 520 -20.17 0.78 -7.43
CA ARG A 520 -19.64 0.90 -6.06
C ARG A 520 -18.87 2.20 -5.83
N VAL A 521 -18.30 2.76 -6.90
CA VAL A 521 -17.63 4.07 -6.86
C VAL A 521 -18.38 5.03 -7.77
N GLN A 522 -18.86 6.11 -7.18
CA GLN A 522 -19.51 7.22 -7.88
C GLN A 522 -18.72 8.50 -7.63
N TRP A 523 -18.79 9.45 -8.56
CA TRP A 523 -18.14 10.74 -8.37
C TRP A 523 -18.94 11.90 -8.96
N SER A 524 -18.76 13.08 -8.40
CA SER A 524 -19.48 14.29 -8.80
C SER A 524 -18.57 15.51 -8.78
N GLU A 525 -18.88 16.52 -9.59
CA GLU A 525 -18.07 17.74 -9.72
C GLU A 525 -18.77 18.93 -9.06
N PHE A 526 -18.09 19.60 -8.12
CA PHE A 526 -18.60 20.82 -7.50
C PHE A 526 -18.31 22.08 -8.33
N GLN A 527 -17.40 22.00 -9.30
CA GLN A 527 -17.14 23.05 -10.28
C GLN A 527 -17.27 22.50 -11.71
N PRO A 528 -18.51 22.30 -12.21
CA PRO A 528 -18.70 21.76 -13.54
C PRO A 528 -18.31 22.81 -14.60
N TYR A 529 -17.43 22.39 -15.52
CA TYR A 529 -17.20 22.95 -16.86
C TYR A 529 -16.50 24.31 -17.02
N HIS A 530 -16.46 25.20 -16.02
CA HIS A 530 -15.68 26.44 -16.15
C HIS A 530 -15.20 26.97 -14.79
N SER A 531 -14.07 27.69 -14.80
CA SER A 531 -13.47 28.28 -13.58
C SER A 531 -14.35 29.30 -12.86
N GLY A 532 -15.46 29.71 -13.49
CA GLY A 532 -16.46 30.64 -12.95
C GLY A 532 -17.68 29.97 -12.31
N GLY A 533 -17.68 28.65 -12.11
CA GLY A 533 -18.74 27.96 -11.39
C GLY A 533 -18.98 28.56 -9.99
N PRO A 534 -20.12 28.26 -9.34
CA PRO A 534 -20.48 28.91 -8.08
C PRO A 534 -19.41 28.69 -7.02
N LYS A 535 -18.83 29.79 -6.51
CA LYS A 535 -17.79 29.74 -5.48
C LYS A 535 -18.24 28.94 -4.26
N TRP A 536 -19.52 29.04 -3.89
CA TRP A 536 -20.08 28.35 -2.73
C TRP A 536 -20.03 26.82 -2.85
N LEU A 537 -20.16 26.24 -4.05
CA LEU A 537 -20.01 24.79 -4.24
C LEU A 537 -18.56 24.35 -4.00
N LYS A 538 -17.59 25.17 -4.41
CA LYS A 538 -16.18 24.94 -4.09
C LYS A 538 -15.93 24.99 -2.59
N ASP A 539 -16.52 25.97 -1.91
CA ASP A 539 -16.41 26.10 -0.45
C ASP A 539 -17.04 24.90 0.28
N VAL A 540 -18.12 24.33 -0.28
CA VAL A 540 -18.72 23.07 0.20
C VAL A 540 -17.76 21.88 0.00
N ALA A 541 -17.17 21.72 -1.18
CA ALA A 541 -16.21 20.63 -1.43
C ALA A 541 -15.00 20.71 -0.48
N GLN A 542 -14.51 21.93 -0.22
CA GLN A 542 -13.46 22.17 0.77
C GLN A 542 -13.92 21.80 2.18
N SER A 543 -15.15 22.15 2.56
CA SER A 543 -15.72 21.81 3.87
C SER A 543 -15.85 20.29 4.06
N ILE A 544 -16.22 19.55 3.01
CA ILE A 544 -16.25 18.08 3.02
C ILE A 544 -14.83 17.52 3.20
N HIS A 545 -13.84 18.07 2.51
CA HIS A 545 -12.45 17.64 2.64
C HIS A 545 -11.89 17.86 4.05
N GLU A 546 -12.17 19.02 4.64
CA GLU A 546 -11.68 19.39 5.98
C GLU A 546 -12.35 18.59 7.11
N GLN A 547 -13.61 18.17 6.93
CA GLN A 547 -14.42 17.44 7.92
C GLN A 547 -14.72 16.00 7.47
N ARG A 548 -13.80 15.39 6.70
CA ARG A 548 -14.07 14.15 5.97
C ARG A 548 -14.51 13.01 6.89
N VAL A 549 -13.79 12.79 7.99
CA VAL A 549 -14.04 11.65 8.90
C VAL A 549 -15.38 11.80 9.61
N GLU A 550 -15.73 13.02 10.02
CA GLU A 550 -17.01 13.34 10.65
C GLU A 550 -18.17 13.20 9.67
N VAL A 551 -17.98 13.62 8.42
CA VAL A 551 -18.97 13.46 7.33
C VAL A 551 -19.14 11.98 6.98
N GLU A 552 -18.07 11.19 6.88
CA GLU A 552 -18.14 9.74 6.65
C GLU A 552 -18.90 9.02 7.77
N THR A 553 -18.61 9.35 9.03
CA THR A 553 -19.29 8.76 10.19
C THR A 553 -20.79 9.07 10.14
N ALA A 554 -21.15 10.34 9.95
CA ALA A 554 -22.55 10.77 9.82
C ALA A 554 -23.25 10.13 8.61
N LEU A 555 -22.53 9.95 7.50
CA LEU A 555 -23.07 9.33 6.29
C LEU A 555 -23.34 7.83 6.51
N ASN A 556 -22.40 7.09 7.10
CA ASN A 556 -22.58 5.68 7.44
C ASN A 556 -23.75 5.46 8.40
N GLN A 557 -23.88 6.30 9.43
CA GLN A 557 -25.02 6.25 10.35
C GLN A 557 -26.34 6.45 9.61
N ARG A 558 -26.42 7.46 8.73
CA ARG A 558 -27.65 7.79 8.00
C ARG A 558 -28.03 6.74 6.95
N MET A 559 -27.04 6.09 6.35
CA MET A 559 -27.24 4.98 5.42
C MET A 559 -27.48 3.63 6.12
N GLY A 560 -27.49 3.58 7.46
CA GLY A 560 -27.71 2.36 8.23
C GLY A 560 -26.53 1.37 8.20
N LEU A 561 -25.31 1.85 7.93
CA LEU A 561 -24.10 1.04 7.79
C LEU A 561 -23.26 0.98 9.07
N GLU A 562 -23.53 1.80 10.09
CA GLU A 562 -22.77 1.82 11.35
C GLU A 562 -22.78 0.46 12.09
N GLY A 563 -23.85 -0.33 11.92
CA GLY A 563 -23.96 -1.68 12.47
C GLY A 563 -23.65 -2.81 11.47
N ASN A 564 -23.27 -2.50 10.23
CA ASN A 564 -22.95 -3.49 9.22
C ASN A 564 -21.42 -3.71 9.18
N PRO A 565 -20.90 -4.86 9.66
CA PRO A 565 -19.46 -5.11 9.64
C PRO A 565 -18.91 -5.33 8.24
N ASP A 566 -19.76 -5.69 7.27
CA ASP A 566 -19.35 -6.10 5.93
C ASP A 566 -19.36 -4.96 4.91
N GLU A 567 -19.84 -3.77 5.29
CA GLU A 567 -19.92 -2.67 4.35
C GLU A 567 -19.83 -1.30 5.02
N ARG A 568 -19.11 -0.37 4.37
CA ARG A 568 -19.09 1.05 4.76
C ARG A 568 -18.98 1.96 3.55
N VAL A 569 -19.36 3.22 3.73
CA VAL A 569 -19.12 4.29 2.75
C VAL A 569 -17.90 5.11 3.15
N ARG A 570 -17.03 5.34 2.17
CA ARG A 570 -15.87 6.24 2.24
C ARG A 570 -16.04 7.36 1.23
N ILE A 571 -15.55 8.54 1.56
CA ILE A 571 -15.59 9.70 0.66
C ILE A 571 -14.20 10.28 0.46
N GLY A 572 -13.92 10.80 -0.73
CA GLY A 572 -12.67 11.47 -1.06
C GLY A 572 -12.93 12.72 -1.87
N VAL A 573 -12.15 13.78 -1.63
CA VAL A 573 -12.23 15.00 -2.43
C VAL A 573 -10.89 15.22 -3.13
N VAL A 574 -10.93 15.20 -4.46
CA VAL A 574 -9.76 15.46 -5.32
C VAL A 574 -10.16 16.47 -6.38
N GLU A 575 -9.50 17.62 -6.41
CA GLU A 575 -9.77 18.71 -7.37
C GLU A 575 -11.21 19.20 -7.45
N ASN A 576 -11.85 19.36 -6.29
CA ASN A 576 -13.28 19.73 -6.19
C ASN A 576 -14.23 18.67 -6.79
N LYS A 577 -13.74 17.44 -7.02
CA LYS A 577 -14.58 16.28 -7.27
C LYS A 577 -14.76 15.50 -5.99
N LEU A 578 -15.99 15.15 -5.67
CA LEU A 578 -16.32 14.25 -4.57
C LEU A 578 -16.44 12.84 -5.14
N TYR A 579 -15.72 11.92 -4.53
CA TYR A 579 -15.78 10.49 -4.78
C TYR A 579 -16.48 9.84 -3.60
N ILE A 580 -17.43 8.96 -3.89
CA ILE A 580 -18.17 8.17 -2.91
C ILE A 580 -17.93 6.71 -3.26
N ARG A 581 -17.31 5.98 -2.33
CA ARG A 581 -17.02 4.55 -2.46
C ARG A 581 -17.85 3.79 -1.43
N ARG A 582 -18.64 2.84 -1.91
CA ARG A 582 -19.28 1.80 -1.10
C ARG A 582 -18.32 0.62 -1.03
N GLU A 583 -17.56 0.55 0.05
CA GLU A 583 -16.49 -0.42 0.28
C GLU A 583 -17.05 -1.67 0.95
N ASP A 584 -16.72 -2.83 0.41
CA ASP A 584 -16.94 -4.13 1.02
C ASP A 584 -15.87 -4.39 2.08
N THR A 585 -16.27 -4.38 3.34
CA THR A 585 -15.39 -4.65 4.49
C THR A 585 -15.51 -6.08 5.00
N SER A 586 -16.20 -6.95 4.26
CA SER A 586 -16.34 -8.35 4.63
C SER A 586 -14.99 -8.97 4.88
N GLU A 587 -14.83 -9.60 6.04
CA GLU A 587 -13.56 -10.19 6.40
C GLU A 587 -13.18 -11.41 5.54
N TRP A 588 -14.14 -11.94 4.78
CA TRP A 588 -13.95 -13.06 3.86
C TRP A 588 -13.64 -12.62 2.43
N ASN A 589 -13.64 -11.31 2.16
CA ASN A 589 -13.12 -10.79 0.91
C ASN A 589 -11.58 -10.93 0.86
N TRP A 590 -11.05 -11.58 -0.18
CA TRP A 590 -9.61 -11.80 -0.37
C TRP A 590 -8.77 -10.52 -0.32
N LEU A 591 -9.31 -9.40 -0.81
CA LEU A 591 -8.62 -8.12 -0.78
C LEU A 591 -8.52 -7.56 0.63
N ASN A 592 -9.47 -7.88 1.52
CA ASN A 592 -9.39 -7.53 2.94
C ASN A 592 -8.42 -8.46 3.68
N ILE A 593 -8.42 -9.76 3.37
CA ILE A 593 -7.46 -10.75 3.90
C ILE A 593 -6.02 -10.35 3.54
N TYR A 594 -5.78 -9.85 2.33
CA TYR A 594 -4.46 -9.45 1.82
C TYR A 594 -4.28 -7.93 1.67
N LYS A 595 -5.06 -7.09 2.36
CA LYS A 595 -5.05 -5.62 2.16
C LYS A 595 -3.68 -4.93 2.20
N ASN A 596 -2.74 -5.44 3.00
CA ASN A 596 -1.39 -4.85 3.13
C ASN A 596 -0.34 -5.54 2.22
N GLU A 597 -0.73 -6.57 1.48
CA GLU A 597 0.18 -7.29 0.60
C GLU A 597 0.32 -6.61 -0.76
N GLN A 598 1.41 -6.94 -1.46
CA GLN A 598 1.67 -6.55 -2.83
C GLN A 598 1.16 -7.64 -3.76
N PHE A 599 0.24 -7.29 -4.66
CA PHE A 599 -0.24 -8.12 -5.76
C PHE A 599 0.61 -7.82 -6.99
N GLN A 600 1.55 -8.70 -7.29
CA GLN A 600 2.44 -8.58 -8.43
C GLN A 600 1.74 -9.11 -9.68
N PHE A 601 1.79 -8.32 -10.74
CA PHE A 601 1.17 -8.64 -12.02
C PHE A 601 2.17 -9.36 -12.92
N GLU A 602 1.66 -10.28 -13.75
CA GLU A 602 2.48 -11.00 -14.75
C GLU A 602 3.13 -10.04 -15.75
N SER A 603 2.46 -8.93 -16.07
CA SER A 603 2.99 -7.89 -16.95
C SER A 603 2.74 -6.48 -16.41
N LEU A 604 3.70 -5.58 -16.66
CA LEU A 604 3.51 -4.15 -16.40
C LEU A 604 2.37 -3.56 -17.23
N GLU A 605 2.13 -4.13 -18.42
CA GLU A 605 1.05 -3.70 -19.31
C GLU A 605 -0.32 -3.97 -18.69
N ASP A 606 -0.56 -5.16 -18.13
CA ASP A 606 -1.83 -5.49 -17.46
C ASP A 606 -2.11 -4.57 -16.28
N LYS A 607 -1.08 -4.32 -15.46
CA LYS A 607 -1.18 -3.42 -14.31
C LYS A 607 -1.48 -1.99 -14.74
N ASN A 608 -0.75 -1.49 -15.74
CA ASN A 608 -0.93 -0.12 -16.24
C ASN A 608 -2.27 0.04 -16.94
N SER A 609 -2.70 -0.95 -17.73
CA SER A 609 -4.02 -0.99 -18.36
C SER A 609 -5.14 -0.91 -17.33
N LEU A 610 -5.06 -1.69 -16.23
CA LEU A 610 -6.03 -1.62 -15.13
C LEU A 610 -6.02 -0.22 -14.47
N THR A 611 -4.83 0.32 -14.19
CA THR A 611 -4.70 1.65 -13.57
C THR A 611 -5.27 2.74 -14.49
N ASP A 612 -5.08 2.62 -15.80
CA ASP A 612 -5.56 3.55 -16.81
C ASP A 612 -7.08 3.48 -16.97
N GLU A 613 -7.63 2.26 -16.96
CA GLU A 613 -9.08 2.03 -16.93
C GLU A 613 -9.72 2.71 -15.72
N VAL A 614 -9.14 2.52 -14.52
CA VAL A 614 -9.61 3.16 -13.28
C VAL A 614 -9.56 4.68 -13.39
N ARG A 615 -8.45 5.25 -13.87
CA ARG A 615 -8.32 6.70 -14.09
C ARG A 615 -9.38 7.23 -15.05
N GLY A 616 -9.62 6.51 -16.15
CA GLY A 616 -10.63 6.83 -17.15
C GLY A 616 -12.03 6.88 -16.54
N ARG A 617 -12.44 5.81 -15.84
CA ARG A 617 -13.76 5.69 -15.19
C ARG A 617 -13.98 6.71 -14.09
N LEU A 618 -12.94 7.04 -13.32
CA LEU A 618 -13.01 8.03 -12.23
C LEU A 618 -12.80 9.48 -12.69
N GLY A 619 -12.56 9.71 -13.99
CA GLY A 619 -12.30 11.04 -14.52
C GLY A 619 -11.09 11.73 -13.88
N ILE A 620 -10.07 10.95 -13.51
CA ILE A 620 -8.85 11.41 -12.83
C ILE A 620 -7.70 11.51 -13.83
N SER A 621 -7.05 12.67 -13.92
CA SER A 621 -5.85 12.79 -14.75
C SER A 621 -4.58 12.58 -13.95
N GLY A 622 -3.85 11.49 -14.25
CA GLY A 622 -2.52 11.25 -13.71
C GLY A 622 -2.48 10.41 -12.41
N PRO A 623 -1.34 9.77 -12.12
CA PRO A 623 -1.19 8.85 -10.99
C PRO A 623 -1.22 9.53 -9.63
N LYS A 624 -0.77 10.79 -9.54
CA LYS A 624 -0.77 11.55 -8.26
C LYS A 624 -2.19 11.76 -7.72
N ARG A 625 -3.11 12.21 -8.58
CA ARG A 625 -4.49 12.45 -8.16
C ARG A 625 -5.21 11.15 -7.78
N LEU A 626 -4.88 10.04 -8.45
CA LEU A 626 -5.36 8.73 -8.05
C LEU A 626 -4.79 8.31 -6.70
N SER A 627 -3.52 8.61 -6.43
CA SER A 627 -2.91 8.42 -5.11
C SER A 627 -3.65 9.21 -4.03
N ASP A 628 -3.87 10.51 -4.27
CA ASP A 628 -4.59 11.38 -3.34
C ASP A 628 -6.01 10.85 -3.08
N LEU A 629 -6.64 10.19 -4.06
CA LEU A 629 -7.93 9.51 -3.84
C LEU A 629 -7.76 8.25 -2.99
N VAL A 630 -6.85 7.35 -3.36
CA VAL A 630 -6.56 6.10 -2.62
C VAL A 630 -6.33 6.39 -1.14
N ASP A 631 -5.53 7.40 -0.82
CA ASP A 631 -5.22 7.77 0.57
C ASP A 631 -6.44 8.27 1.36
N GLN A 632 -7.49 8.73 0.66
CA GLN A 632 -8.73 9.20 1.30
C GLN A 632 -9.77 8.09 1.43
N VAL A 633 -9.96 7.27 0.39
CA VAL A 633 -11.07 6.29 0.31
C VAL A 633 -10.68 4.85 0.63
N THR A 634 -9.46 4.64 1.12
CA THR A 634 -8.96 3.34 1.59
C THR A 634 -8.29 3.49 2.95
N ASP A 635 -7.81 2.39 3.55
CA ASP A 635 -7.02 2.42 4.79
C ASP A 635 -5.50 2.51 4.54
N TYR A 636 -5.10 2.94 3.34
CA TYR A 636 -3.71 3.08 2.92
C TYR A 636 -2.92 3.98 3.86
N LYS A 637 -2.09 3.36 4.70
CA LYS A 637 -1.18 4.07 5.61
C LYS A 637 0.02 4.59 4.81
N MET A 638 -0.02 5.86 4.43
CA MET A 638 1.14 6.55 3.88
C MET A 638 2.30 6.56 4.89
N VAL A 639 3.48 6.11 4.45
CA VAL A 639 4.73 6.26 5.21
C VAL A 639 5.46 7.57 4.84
N ASN A 640 5.07 8.23 3.74
CA ASN A 640 5.80 9.36 3.19
C ASN A 640 4.95 10.63 3.03
N THR A 641 5.44 11.73 3.59
CA THR A 641 4.93 13.11 3.44
C THR A 641 5.39 13.79 2.13
N SER A 642 5.96 13.04 1.17
CA SER A 642 6.82 13.60 0.12
C SER A 642 6.09 14.13 -1.13
N GLY A 643 4.76 14.18 -1.17
CA GLY A 643 3.99 14.72 -2.30
C GLY A 643 4.15 13.96 -3.63
N LEU A 644 4.78 12.79 -3.58
CA LEU A 644 4.92 11.81 -4.67
C LEU A 644 3.70 10.86 -4.67
N PRO A 645 3.32 10.30 -5.83
CA PRO A 645 2.27 9.28 -5.86
C PRO A 645 2.69 8.05 -5.05
N ASN A 646 1.69 7.30 -4.57
CA ASN A 646 1.85 5.97 -4.01
C ASN A 646 2.69 5.12 -4.96
N TYR A 647 3.70 4.44 -4.41
CA TYR A 647 4.72 3.76 -5.21
C TYR A 647 4.13 2.68 -6.11
N ASP A 648 3.06 2.02 -5.65
CA ASP A 648 2.32 1.03 -6.42
C ASP A 648 1.52 1.63 -7.59
N LEU A 649 1.29 2.95 -7.63
CA LEU A 649 0.69 3.65 -8.78
C LEU A 649 1.72 4.18 -9.79
N VAL A 650 3.02 4.00 -9.53
CA VAL A 650 4.08 4.37 -10.49
C VAL A 650 4.07 3.40 -11.68
N PRO A 651 4.14 3.86 -12.94
CA PRO A 651 4.01 2.97 -14.10
C PRO A 651 5.08 1.86 -14.21
N THR A 652 6.24 2.05 -13.59
CA THR A 652 7.37 1.10 -13.61
C THR A 652 7.29 0.04 -12.51
N THR A 653 6.32 0.13 -11.60
CA THR A 653 6.19 -0.81 -10.49
C THR A 653 5.23 -1.94 -10.86
N PRO A 654 5.65 -3.22 -10.77
CA PRO A 654 4.89 -4.36 -11.28
C PRO A 654 3.82 -4.85 -10.31
N TYR A 655 3.37 -4.02 -9.37
CA TYR A 655 2.43 -4.45 -8.34
C TYR A 655 1.45 -3.36 -7.94
N LEU A 656 0.30 -3.79 -7.40
CA LEU A 656 -0.64 -2.96 -6.66
C LEU A 656 -0.71 -3.44 -5.21
N ARG A 657 -0.85 -2.54 -4.23
CA ARG A 657 -1.22 -2.97 -2.87
C ARG A 657 -2.67 -3.42 -2.84
N GLY A 658 -3.02 -4.33 -1.93
CA GLY A 658 -4.38 -4.85 -1.79
C GLY A 658 -5.46 -3.77 -1.71
N GLU A 659 -5.22 -2.70 -0.95
CA GLU A 659 -6.13 -1.54 -0.84
C GLU A 659 -6.32 -0.79 -2.17
N THR A 660 -5.23 -0.51 -2.89
CA THR A 660 -5.28 0.13 -4.22
C THR A 660 -5.99 -0.76 -5.23
N LEU A 661 -5.71 -2.07 -5.19
CA LEU A 661 -6.35 -3.05 -6.04
C LEU A 661 -7.85 -3.15 -5.75
N HIS A 662 -8.25 -3.08 -4.48
CA HIS A 662 -9.65 -3.08 -4.07
C HIS A 662 -10.41 -1.90 -4.64
N LEU A 663 -9.89 -0.67 -4.49
CA LEU A 663 -10.48 0.50 -5.14
C LEU A 663 -10.55 0.32 -6.67
N SER A 664 -9.51 -0.24 -7.28
CA SER A 664 -9.43 -0.44 -8.73
C SER A 664 -10.52 -1.40 -9.23
N LEU A 665 -10.77 -2.47 -8.48
CA LEU A 665 -11.80 -3.46 -8.78
C LEU A 665 -13.22 -2.90 -8.54
N ASP A 666 -13.44 -2.17 -7.44
CA ASP A 666 -14.71 -1.47 -7.19
C ASP A 666 -15.02 -0.44 -8.29
N ALA A 667 -14.01 0.30 -8.76
CA ALA A 667 -14.15 1.30 -9.82
C ALA A 667 -14.37 0.68 -11.20
N THR A 668 -13.91 -0.55 -11.45
CA THR A 668 -14.10 -1.23 -12.74
C THR A 668 -15.28 -2.20 -12.75
N GLY A 669 -15.93 -2.42 -11.60
CA GLY A 669 -17.01 -3.39 -11.45
C GLY A 669 -16.53 -4.84 -11.59
N LYS A 670 -15.24 -5.10 -11.34
CA LYS A 670 -14.60 -6.42 -11.44
C LYS A 670 -14.41 -7.01 -10.05
N ASN A 671 -14.35 -8.32 -9.96
CA ASN A 671 -13.94 -9.06 -8.77
C ASN A 671 -12.48 -9.52 -8.91
N ILE A 672 -11.88 -10.01 -7.81
CA ILE A 672 -10.49 -10.50 -7.83
C ILE A 672 -10.32 -11.71 -8.78
N GLN A 673 -11.38 -12.52 -8.96
CA GLN A 673 -11.38 -13.65 -9.88
C GLN A 673 -11.22 -13.22 -11.34
N ASP A 674 -11.77 -12.07 -11.74
CA ASP A 674 -11.72 -11.57 -13.12
C ASP A 674 -10.30 -11.18 -13.56
N ILE A 675 -9.41 -10.95 -12.59
CA ILE A 675 -8.01 -10.59 -12.83
C ILE A 675 -7.03 -11.61 -12.24
N GLN A 676 -7.51 -12.75 -11.71
CA GLN A 676 -6.65 -13.74 -11.06
C GLN A 676 -5.52 -14.20 -11.98
N SER A 677 -5.81 -14.44 -13.26
CA SER A 677 -4.83 -14.87 -14.26
C SER A 677 -3.81 -13.80 -14.65
N ARG A 678 -3.92 -12.58 -14.12
CA ARG A 678 -2.97 -11.48 -14.34
C ARG A 678 -2.07 -11.27 -13.13
N ILE A 679 -2.34 -11.96 -12.02
CA ILE A 679 -1.61 -11.84 -10.76
C ILE A 679 -0.63 -13.02 -10.68
N GLU A 680 0.65 -12.72 -10.85
CA GLU A 680 1.72 -13.71 -10.74
C GLU A 680 1.91 -14.16 -9.28
N ARG A 681 1.87 -13.20 -8.34
CA ARG A 681 2.29 -13.43 -6.95
C ARG A 681 1.68 -12.46 -5.94
N ILE A 682 1.42 -12.94 -4.73
CA ILE A 682 1.12 -12.12 -3.54
C ILE A 682 2.32 -12.09 -2.60
N GLY A 683 2.74 -10.90 -2.15
CA GLY A 683 3.82 -10.68 -1.18
C GLY A 683 5.05 -9.98 -1.77
N GLN A 684 5.99 -9.59 -0.89
CA GLN A 684 7.22 -8.89 -1.31
C GLN A 684 8.20 -9.82 -2.04
N ALA A 685 8.90 -9.29 -3.03
CA ALA A 685 9.89 -10.00 -3.83
C ALA A 685 11.26 -10.18 -3.15
N ARG A 686 11.41 -9.90 -1.84
CA ARG A 686 12.74 -9.92 -1.19
C ARG A 686 13.40 -11.29 -1.40
N GLU A 687 14.67 -11.25 -1.81
CA GLU A 687 15.52 -12.42 -2.05
C GLU A 687 15.43 -13.40 -0.87
N GLY A 688 14.82 -14.57 -1.10
CA GLY A 688 14.85 -15.70 -0.16
C GLY A 688 13.60 -15.98 0.69
N VAL A 689 12.55 -15.14 0.67
CA VAL A 689 11.27 -15.50 1.33
C VAL A 689 10.14 -15.25 0.33
N GLY A 690 9.91 -16.25 -0.53
CA GLY A 690 8.92 -16.19 -1.59
C GLY A 690 7.50 -15.90 -1.08
N GLY A 691 6.67 -15.36 -1.96
CA GLY A 691 5.25 -15.10 -1.72
C GLY A 691 4.37 -16.30 -2.05
N ILE A 692 3.11 -16.02 -2.39
CA ILE A 692 2.16 -17.00 -2.92
C ILE A 692 2.12 -16.83 -4.45
N LYS A 693 2.72 -17.75 -5.21
CA LYS A 693 2.64 -17.72 -6.67
C LYS A 693 1.30 -18.32 -7.13
N ASN A 694 0.82 -17.93 -8.33
CA ASN A 694 -0.43 -18.45 -8.90
C ASN A 694 -1.59 -18.50 -7.86
N PRO A 695 -1.87 -17.37 -7.18
CA PRO A 695 -2.83 -17.36 -6.09
C PRO A 695 -4.23 -17.78 -6.57
N LYS A 696 -4.95 -18.51 -5.71
CA LYS A 696 -6.28 -19.03 -6.00
C LYS A 696 -7.32 -18.33 -5.14
N PHE A 697 -8.35 -17.76 -5.78
CA PHE A 697 -9.39 -17.00 -5.10
C PHE A 697 -10.77 -17.62 -5.34
N THR A 698 -11.26 -18.46 -4.42
CA THR A 698 -12.67 -18.90 -4.47
C THR A 698 -13.61 -17.74 -4.08
N PRO A 699 -14.73 -17.52 -4.79
CA PRO A 699 -15.72 -16.50 -4.40
C PRO A 699 -16.67 -16.99 -3.29
N ASP A 700 -16.66 -18.29 -2.99
CA ASP A 700 -17.53 -18.92 -1.99
C ASP A 700 -16.97 -18.76 -0.58
N GLU A 701 -17.63 -17.94 0.24
CA GLU A 701 -17.26 -17.66 1.64
C GLU A 701 -17.07 -18.94 2.47
N ASN A 702 -17.96 -19.93 2.32
CA ASN A 702 -17.87 -21.17 3.09
C ASN A 702 -16.62 -21.97 2.73
N LYS A 703 -16.20 -21.93 1.46
CA LYS A 703 -14.92 -22.52 1.04
C LYS A 703 -13.72 -21.75 1.60
N ILE A 704 -13.78 -20.43 1.67
CA ILE A 704 -12.72 -19.62 2.30
C ILE A 704 -12.61 -19.99 3.79
N LYS A 705 -13.74 -20.05 4.51
CA LYS A 705 -13.80 -20.50 5.91
C LYS A 705 -13.20 -21.88 6.08
N SER A 706 -13.69 -22.87 5.33
CA SER A 706 -13.15 -24.24 5.32
C SER A 706 -11.63 -24.30 5.10
N MET A 707 -11.10 -23.53 4.13
CA MET A 707 -9.66 -23.45 3.85
C MET A 707 -8.86 -22.94 5.06
N PHE A 708 -9.33 -21.87 5.73
CA PHE A 708 -8.66 -21.35 6.93
C PHE A 708 -8.84 -22.26 8.14
N THR A 709 -10.03 -22.81 8.35
CA THR A 709 -10.35 -23.69 9.47
C THR A 709 -9.50 -24.95 9.46
N SER A 710 -9.30 -25.55 8.29
CA SER A 710 -8.41 -26.70 8.09
C SER A 710 -6.96 -26.40 8.51
N VAL A 711 -6.43 -25.25 8.06
CA VAL A 711 -5.06 -24.86 8.42
C VAL A 711 -4.95 -24.47 9.89
N LEU A 712 -5.98 -23.86 10.47
CA LEU A 712 -6.01 -23.57 11.91
C LEU A 712 -5.99 -24.84 12.76
N GLY A 713 -6.58 -25.95 12.31
CA GLY A 713 -6.48 -27.24 13.00
C GLY A 713 -5.03 -27.71 13.18
N ALA A 714 -4.23 -27.63 12.13
CA ALA A 714 -2.80 -27.92 12.18
C ALA A 714 -2.00 -26.81 12.88
N GLY A 715 -2.34 -25.55 12.60
CA GLY A 715 -1.67 -24.35 13.08
C GLY A 715 -1.79 -24.13 14.58
N LEU A 716 -2.98 -24.30 15.15
CA LEU A 716 -3.22 -24.21 16.59
C LEU A 716 -2.64 -25.41 17.36
N SER A 717 -2.33 -26.51 16.67
CA SER A 717 -1.61 -27.65 17.22
C SER A 717 -0.08 -27.44 17.16
N ASP A 718 0.57 -27.86 16.07
CA ASP A 718 2.04 -27.86 15.91
C ASP A 718 2.60 -26.72 15.06
N GLY A 719 1.74 -25.80 14.60
CA GLY A 719 2.15 -24.59 13.90
C GLY A 719 2.34 -23.36 14.79
N HIS A 720 3.02 -22.34 14.28
CA HIS A 720 3.04 -20.98 14.85
C HIS A 720 3.47 -19.97 13.78
N ILE A 721 3.19 -18.68 14.01
CA ILE A 721 3.74 -17.61 13.19
C ILE A 721 5.00 -17.07 13.88
N GLU A 722 6.11 -16.95 13.15
CA GLU A 722 7.35 -16.39 13.67
C GLU A 722 7.22 -14.88 13.92
N LEU A 723 7.68 -14.41 15.10
CA LEU A 723 7.66 -12.98 15.46
C LEU A 723 8.54 -12.10 14.56
N SER A 724 9.62 -12.66 14.00
CA SER A 724 10.66 -11.89 13.31
C SER A 724 10.35 -11.58 11.84
N ASN A 725 9.57 -12.43 11.17
CA ASN A 725 9.38 -12.37 9.72
C ASN A 725 7.93 -12.67 9.28
N ASP A 726 7.02 -12.86 10.23
CA ASP A 726 5.63 -13.26 10.00
C ASP A 726 5.45 -14.57 9.21
N GLY A 727 6.48 -15.41 9.08
CA GLY A 727 6.39 -16.70 8.41
C GLY A 727 5.61 -17.69 9.26
N PHE A 728 4.66 -18.41 8.65
CA PHE A 728 4.05 -19.57 9.31
C PHE A 728 5.06 -20.72 9.33
N VAL A 729 5.24 -21.35 10.48
CA VAL A 729 6.15 -22.48 10.67
C VAL A 729 5.36 -23.64 11.23
N TYR A 730 5.48 -24.78 10.57
CA TYR A 730 4.89 -26.04 10.99
C TYR A 730 6.02 -27.05 11.22
N THR A 731 5.96 -27.80 12.33
CA THR A 731 7.03 -28.70 12.75
C THR A 731 6.47 -30.09 13.00
N GLU A 732 6.93 -31.10 12.26
CA GLU A 732 6.41 -32.46 12.36
C GLU A 732 7.49 -33.49 12.00
N SER A 733 7.49 -34.61 12.72
CA SER A 733 8.37 -35.76 12.52
C SER A 733 7.89 -36.70 11.40
N ASN A 734 6.58 -36.78 11.15
CA ASN A 734 5.98 -37.61 10.12
C ASN A 734 5.81 -36.84 8.80
N ARG A 735 6.56 -37.24 7.77
CA ARG A 735 6.48 -36.64 6.43
C ARG A 735 5.06 -36.66 5.83
N GLU A 736 4.32 -37.75 6.00
CA GLU A 736 2.97 -37.89 5.42
C GLU A 736 2.02 -36.80 5.94
N ARG A 737 2.16 -36.39 7.21
CA ARG A 737 1.34 -35.30 7.78
C ARG A 737 1.74 -33.94 7.27
N VAL A 738 3.04 -33.73 7.04
CA VAL A 738 3.54 -32.51 6.40
C VAL A 738 2.96 -32.39 5.00
N ASP A 739 2.89 -33.50 4.25
CA ASP A 739 2.32 -33.50 2.89
C ASP A 739 0.80 -33.23 2.89
N ILE A 740 0.06 -33.68 3.92
CA ILE A 740 -1.37 -33.33 4.10
C ILE A 740 -1.54 -31.82 4.34
N VAL A 741 -0.77 -31.24 5.27
CA VAL A 741 -0.80 -29.80 5.55
C VAL A 741 -0.40 -28.99 4.31
N ASN A 742 0.63 -29.45 3.59
CA ASN A 742 1.04 -28.86 2.31
C ASN A 742 -0.12 -28.86 1.30
N THR A 743 -0.86 -29.96 1.17
CA THR A 743 -2.02 -30.07 0.28
C THR A 743 -3.13 -29.08 0.66
N GLN A 744 -3.36 -28.86 1.95
CA GLN A 744 -4.33 -27.86 2.45
C GLN A 744 -3.88 -26.43 2.11
N ILE A 745 -2.60 -26.14 2.27
CA ILE A 745 -1.99 -24.84 1.97
C ILE A 745 -1.97 -24.56 0.46
N ASP A 746 -1.77 -25.57 -0.38
CA ASP A 746 -1.73 -25.45 -1.84
C ASP A 746 -3.11 -25.08 -2.47
N LYS A 747 -4.19 -25.10 -1.65
CA LYS A 747 -5.49 -24.53 -1.99
C LYS A 747 -5.46 -23.00 -2.14
N PHE A 748 -4.50 -22.32 -1.52
CA PHE A 748 -4.32 -20.85 -1.61
C PHE A 748 -3.51 -20.41 -2.84
N GLY A 749 -2.84 -21.36 -3.52
CA GLY A 749 -1.87 -21.11 -4.59
C GLY A 749 -0.56 -21.83 -4.29
N ASP A 750 0.48 -21.52 -5.06
CA ASP A 750 1.82 -22.07 -4.88
C ASP A 750 2.55 -21.28 -3.79
N VAL A 751 2.21 -21.57 -2.52
CA VAL A 751 2.79 -20.91 -1.35
C VAL A 751 4.26 -21.32 -1.23
N TYR A 752 5.17 -20.36 -1.30
CA TYR A 752 6.58 -20.64 -1.09
C TYR A 752 6.81 -21.26 0.28
N ARG A 753 7.57 -22.35 0.30
CA ARG A 753 7.96 -23.07 1.51
C ARG A 753 9.41 -23.50 1.45
N SER A 754 10.05 -23.53 2.62
CA SER A 754 11.40 -24.04 2.84
C SER A 754 11.36 -25.07 3.97
N GLU A 755 12.14 -26.14 3.84
CA GLU A 755 12.13 -27.24 4.80
C GLU A 755 13.53 -27.43 5.41
N ASP A 756 13.62 -27.45 6.74
CA ASP A 756 14.83 -27.77 7.50
C ASP A 756 14.64 -29.04 8.34
N LEU A 757 15.47 -30.06 8.09
CA LEU A 757 15.50 -31.27 8.93
C LEU A 757 16.40 -31.03 10.14
N ARG A 758 15.80 -31.04 11.34
CA ARG A 758 16.54 -30.88 12.59
C ARG A 758 17.30 -32.16 12.95
N LEU A 759 18.34 -32.02 13.78
CA LEU A 759 19.19 -33.14 14.24
C LEU A 759 18.41 -34.29 14.92
N ASN A 760 17.22 -34.00 15.46
CA ASN A 760 16.34 -34.98 16.08
C ASN A 760 15.38 -35.69 15.10
N GLY A 761 15.54 -35.47 13.79
CA GLY A 761 14.69 -36.05 12.74
C GLY A 761 13.35 -35.35 12.55
N VAL A 762 13.12 -34.23 13.21
CA VAL A 762 11.89 -33.44 13.05
C VAL A 762 12.05 -32.50 11.87
N LEU A 763 11.10 -32.55 10.94
CA LEU A 763 11.03 -31.66 9.80
C LEU A 763 10.35 -30.36 10.22
N ARG A 764 10.97 -29.23 9.90
CA ARG A 764 10.38 -27.92 10.06
C ARG A 764 10.14 -27.32 8.69
N THR A 765 8.89 -26.99 8.41
CA THR A 765 8.45 -26.37 7.17
C THR A 765 8.07 -24.92 7.46
N ARG A 766 8.76 -23.97 6.84
CA ARG A 766 8.48 -22.53 6.91
C ARG A 766 7.82 -22.08 5.63
N TYR A 767 6.69 -21.40 5.75
CA TYR A 767 5.90 -20.83 4.65
C TYR A 767 6.10 -19.32 4.52
N ALA A 768 5.74 -18.79 3.35
CA ALA A 768 5.76 -17.37 3.00
C ALA A 768 5.17 -16.45 4.09
N SER A 769 5.78 -15.29 4.30
CA SER A 769 5.29 -14.29 5.28
C SER A 769 3.91 -13.74 4.94
N ALA A 770 3.59 -13.61 3.64
CA ALA A 770 2.26 -13.16 3.19
C ALA A 770 1.17 -14.13 3.64
N TYR A 771 1.48 -15.43 3.65
CA TYR A 771 0.59 -16.47 4.14
C TYR A 771 0.44 -16.42 5.67
N GLY A 772 1.55 -16.28 6.39
CA GLY A 772 1.50 -16.14 7.85
C GLY A 772 0.73 -14.89 8.31
N ARG A 773 0.88 -13.73 7.66
CA ARG A 773 0.06 -12.54 7.94
C ARG A 773 -1.42 -12.73 7.60
N ALA A 774 -1.76 -13.52 6.59
CA ALA A 774 -3.15 -13.88 6.33
C ALA A 774 -3.72 -14.73 7.47
N LEU A 775 -2.97 -15.73 7.96
CA LEU A 775 -3.37 -16.54 9.12
C LEU A 775 -3.49 -15.70 10.40
N GLU A 776 -2.58 -14.75 10.62
CA GLU A 776 -2.63 -13.81 11.75
C GLU A 776 -3.95 -13.03 11.75
N ARG A 777 -4.33 -12.48 10.59
CA ARG A 777 -5.60 -11.75 10.43
C ARG A 777 -6.83 -12.62 10.61
N ARG A 778 -6.69 -13.95 10.52
CA ARG A 778 -7.77 -14.92 10.76
C ARG A 778 -7.72 -15.50 12.18
N GLY A 779 -6.82 -15.03 13.03
CA GLY A 779 -6.78 -15.35 14.46
C GLY A 779 -5.70 -16.35 14.90
N LEU A 780 -4.74 -16.70 14.03
CA LEU A 780 -3.57 -17.46 14.47
C LEU A 780 -2.53 -16.53 15.10
N THR A 781 -2.10 -16.82 16.32
CA THR A 781 -1.21 -15.90 17.04
C THR A 781 0.27 -16.09 16.69
N LYS A 782 1.04 -15.01 16.87
CA LYS A 782 2.50 -15.04 16.66
C LYS A 782 3.24 -15.54 17.89
N GLY A 783 4.12 -16.52 17.71
CA GLY A 783 5.02 -17.00 18.77
C GLY A 783 4.42 -18.10 19.66
N ASP A 784 4.66 -18.01 20.97
CA ASP A 784 4.40 -19.09 21.93
C ASP A 784 2.93 -19.09 22.43
N LYS A 785 2.09 -19.87 21.74
CA LYS A 785 0.66 -20.02 22.06
C LYS A 785 0.38 -20.45 23.51
N SER A 786 1.25 -21.24 24.13
CA SER A 786 1.07 -21.67 25.52
C SER A 786 1.27 -20.54 26.54
N ILE A 787 2.06 -19.51 26.19
CA ILE A 787 2.24 -18.31 27.00
C ILE A 787 1.04 -17.38 26.85
N GLN A 788 0.56 -17.20 25.62
CA GLN A 788 -0.55 -16.30 25.32
C GLN A 788 -1.91 -16.87 25.77
N ASN A 789 -2.03 -18.21 25.77
CA ASN A 789 -3.24 -18.94 26.15
C ASN A 789 -4.50 -18.37 25.47
N GLU A 790 -4.42 -18.16 24.16
CA GLU A 790 -5.54 -17.71 23.34
C GLU A 790 -6.49 -18.88 23.03
N GLY A 791 -7.74 -18.52 22.75
CA GLY A 791 -8.81 -19.46 22.39
C GLY A 791 -8.98 -19.55 20.88
N PHE A 792 -10.14 -20.03 20.44
CA PHE A 792 -10.55 -19.85 19.05
C PHE A 792 -10.76 -18.36 18.74
N PRO A 793 -10.50 -17.92 17.49
CA PRO A 793 -11.05 -16.64 17.03
C PRO A 793 -12.58 -16.70 17.05
N GLU A 794 -13.23 -15.54 17.21
CA GLU A 794 -14.68 -15.48 17.44
C GLU A 794 -15.48 -16.17 16.33
N TRP A 795 -15.11 -15.94 15.07
CA TRP A 795 -15.75 -16.57 13.92
C TRP A 795 -15.67 -18.11 13.94
N LEU A 796 -14.62 -18.70 14.56
CA LEU A 796 -14.49 -20.15 14.69
C LEU A 796 -15.28 -20.70 15.88
N LYS A 797 -15.55 -19.88 16.92
CA LYS A 797 -16.48 -20.26 18.00
C LYS A 797 -17.92 -20.37 17.49
N GLU A 798 -18.25 -19.54 16.50
CA GLU A 798 -19.54 -19.50 15.83
C GLU A 798 -19.62 -20.44 14.61
N ALA A 799 -18.56 -21.20 14.35
CA ALA A 799 -18.48 -22.09 13.20
C ALA A 799 -19.56 -23.18 13.24
N THR A 800 -20.05 -23.51 12.05
CA THR A 800 -20.99 -24.58 11.83
C THR A 800 -20.36 -25.95 12.14
N PRO A 801 -21.19 -26.98 12.41
CA PRO A 801 -20.71 -28.35 12.56
C PRO A 801 -19.94 -28.89 11.35
N GLU A 802 -20.10 -28.33 10.15
CA GLU A 802 -19.34 -28.74 8.96
C GLU A 802 -17.94 -28.14 9.00
N GLU A 803 -17.83 -26.83 9.23
CA GLU A 803 -16.54 -26.13 9.36
C GLU A 803 -15.71 -26.70 10.51
N LEU A 804 -16.33 -27.02 11.65
CA LEU A 804 -15.61 -27.63 12.78
C LEU A 804 -15.00 -28.99 12.41
N ARG A 805 -15.56 -29.76 11.46
CA ARG A 805 -14.95 -31.02 11.02
C ARG A 805 -13.62 -30.77 10.33
N ASP A 806 -13.56 -29.72 9.52
CA ASP A 806 -12.33 -29.28 8.86
C ASP A 806 -11.26 -28.88 9.87
N TYR A 807 -11.64 -28.34 11.04
CA TYR A 807 -10.71 -28.04 12.13
C TYR A 807 -10.18 -29.32 12.79
N TYR A 808 -11.12 -30.20 13.18
CA TYR A 808 -10.80 -31.36 14.02
C TYR A 808 -9.99 -32.43 13.29
N GLY A 809 -10.22 -32.66 11.99
CA GLY A 809 -9.47 -33.66 11.21
C GLY A 809 -7.94 -33.49 11.29
N PRO A 810 -7.40 -32.32 10.89
CA PRO A 810 -5.99 -31.98 11.02
C PRO A 810 -5.54 -31.93 12.48
N MET A 811 -6.34 -31.36 13.39
CA MET A 811 -6.00 -31.29 14.82
C MET A 811 -5.78 -32.68 15.43
N TRP A 812 -6.66 -33.65 15.11
CA TRP A 812 -6.52 -35.02 15.59
C TRP A 812 -5.27 -35.72 15.04
N ALA A 813 -4.85 -35.36 13.83
CA ALA A 813 -3.62 -35.86 13.25
C ALA A 813 -2.40 -35.38 14.05
N GLN A 814 -2.41 -34.13 14.53
CA GLN A 814 -1.31 -33.52 15.30
C GLN A 814 -1.36 -33.91 16.79
N ASP A 815 -2.02 -33.07 17.60
CA ASP A 815 -2.07 -33.17 19.07
C ASP A 815 -3.11 -34.15 19.59
N GLY A 816 -4.02 -34.59 18.72
CA GLY A 816 -4.97 -35.63 19.06
C GLY A 816 -4.33 -36.98 19.34
N ASN A 817 -4.90 -37.71 20.29
CA ASN A 817 -4.58 -39.10 20.52
C ASN A 817 -5.85 -39.95 20.52
N PHE A 818 -5.82 -41.05 19.75
CA PHE A 818 -6.82 -42.10 19.82
C PHE A 818 -6.18 -43.32 20.45
N TYR A 819 -6.73 -43.79 21.56
CA TYR A 819 -6.24 -45.02 22.19
C TYR A 819 -7.38 -45.86 22.73
N ILE A 820 -7.12 -47.17 22.80
CA ILE A 820 -8.02 -48.18 23.35
C ILE A 820 -7.40 -48.66 24.66
N ASP A 821 -8.11 -48.48 25.77
CA ASP A 821 -7.63 -48.96 27.06
C ASP A 821 -7.61 -50.49 27.15
N ARG A 822 -7.02 -51.04 28.23
CA ARG A 822 -6.94 -52.49 28.45
C ARG A 822 -8.30 -53.19 28.56
N LYS A 823 -9.37 -52.43 28.81
CA LYS A 823 -10.75 -52.93 28.89
C LYS A 823 -11.48 -52.85 27.55
N GLY A 824 -10.79 -52.42 26.48
CA GLY A 824 -11.38 -52.24 25.15
C GLY A 824 -12.13 -50.92 24.97
N SER A 825 -12.01 -49.98 25.91
CA SER A 825 -12.65 -48.67 25.81
C SER A 825 -11.79 -47.70 25.01
N ALA A 826 -12.28 -47.32 23.84
CA ALA A 826 -11.65 -46.28 23.04
C ALA A 826 -12.03 -44.88 23.51
N ARG A 827 -11.10 -43.94 23.36
CA ARG A 827 -11.30 -42.51 23.61
C ARG A 827 -10.46 -41.68 22.64
N PHE A 828 -10.99 -40.52 22.26
CA PHE A 828 -10.18 -39.43 21.72
C PHE A 828 -9.76 -38.52 22.87
N GLN A 829 -8.52 -38.05 22.84
CA GLN A 829 -7.94 -37.14 23.81
C GLN A 829 -7.16 -36.05 23.08
N VAL A 830 -7.26 -34.81 23.55
CA VAL A 830 -6.41 -33.68 23.12
C VAL A 830 -5.80 -33.03 24.35
N ASP A 831 -4.53 -32.65 24.23
CA ASP A 831 -3.73 -32.05 25.29
C ASP A 831 -3.37 -30.59 24.95
N ARG A 832 -3.41 -29.70 25.94
CA ARG A 832 -3.04 -28.28 25.81
C ARG A 832 -2.24 -27.82 27.01
N ALA A 833 -1.09 -27.22 26.77
CA ALA A 833 -0.22 -26.68 27.81
C ALA A 833 -0.44 -25.18 27.99
N VAL A 834 -0.45 -24.71 29.25
CA VAL A 834 -0.47 -23.30 29.62
C VAL A 834 0.77 -23.00 30.46
N VAL A 835 1.46 -21.91 30.15
CA VAL A 835 2.62 -21.44 30.91
C VAL A 835 2.16 -20.63 32.11
N LEU A 836 2.68 -20.98 33.27
CA LEU A 836 2.45 -20.25 34.53
C LEU A 836 3.62 -19.29 34.83
N ARG A 837 4.82 -19.63 34.33
CA ARG A 837 6.06 -18.88 34.53
C ARG A 837 7.05 -19.20 33.40
N ASP A 838 7.65 -18.20 32.78
CA ASP A 838 8.78 -18.35 31.85
C ASP A 838 9.66 -17.08 31.86
N PRO A 839 10.67 -17.01 32.75
CA PRO A 839 11.47 -15.79 32.95
C PRO A 839 12.19 -15.35 31.66
N SER A 840 12.49 -16.29 30.76
CA SER A 840 13.21 -16.02 29.52
C SER A 840 12.37 -15.30 28.47
N LYS A 841 11.05 -15.34 28.61
CA LYS A 841 10.07 -14.85 27.61
C LYS A 841 9.12 -13.80 28.15
N GLU A 842 9.24 -13.42 29.42
CA GLU A 842 8.44 -12.38 30.09
C GLU A 842 8.43 -11.08 29.29
N VAL A 843 9.62 -10.58 28.90
CA VAL A 843 9.75 -9.33 28.13
C VAL A 843 9.22 -9.47 26.70
N THR A 844 9.45 -10.61 26.05
CA THR A 844 9.08 -10.81 24.64
C THR A 844 7.57 -10.83 24.42
N TYR A 845 6.80 -11.35 25.38
CA TYR A 845 5.35 -11.52 25.26
C TYR A 845 4.55 -10.67 26.25
N GLU A 846 5.20 -9.77 26.99
CA GLU A 846 4.60 -8.98 28.07
C GLU A 846 3.81 -9.87 29.05
N HIS A 847 4.33 -11.08 29.30
CA HIS A 847 3.62 -12.11 30.05
C HIS A 847 3.78 -11.90 31.55
N GLN A 848 2.69 -11.60 32.25
CA GLN A 848 2.69 -11.57 33.70
C GLN A 848 2.83 -12.99 34.27
N GLU A 849 3.95 -13.26 34.96
CA GLU A 849 4.15 -14.54 35.65
C GLU A 849 3.03 -14.77 36.67
N LEU A 850 2.25 -15.83 36.47
CA LEU A 850 1.18 -16.25 37.38
C LEU A 850 1.73 -17.04 38.57
N ALA A 851 2.88 -17.69 38.39
CA ALA A 851 3.54 -18.48 39.41
C ALA A 851 4.93 -17.92 39.79
N THR A 852 5.19 -17.88 41.10
CA THR A 852 6.47 -17.46 41.67
C THR A 852 7.58 -18.50 41.45
N LYS A 853 8.83 -18.11 41.76
CA LYS A 853 9.99 -19.01 41.76
C LYS A 853 9.81 -20.18 42.74
N GLU A 854 9.18 -19.94 43.88
CA GLU A 854 8.93 -20.98 44.89
C GLU A 854 7.99 -22.07 44.37
N HIS A 855 6.98 -21.71 43.57
CA HIS A 855 6.12 -22.69 42.90
C HIS A 855 6.90 -23.58 41.92
N ALA A 856 7.84 -22.99 41.17
CA ALA A 856 8.67 -23.71 40.23
C ALA A 856 9.66 -24.65 40.96
N GLU A 857 10.27 -24.18 42.05
CA GLU A 857 11.15 -24.97 42.92
C GLU A 857 10.41 -26.14 43.57
N LEU A 858 9.15 -25.96 43.98
CA LEU A 858 8.31 -27.06 44.49
C LEU A 858 8.18 -28.19 43.45
N VAL A 859 7.89 -27.86 42.18
CA VAL A 859 7.76 -28.85 41.10
C VAL A 859 9.12 -29.48 40.76
N HIS A 860 10.22 -28.73 40.89
CA HIS A 860 11.57 -29.26 40.73
C HIS A 860 11.92 -30.29 41.82
N GLU A 861 11.63 -29.99 43.09
CA GLU A 861 12.02 -30.82 44.23
C GLU A 861 11.17 -32.10 44.34
N PHE A 862 9.86 -31.98 44.15
CA PHE A 862 8.91 -33.09 44.34
C PHE A 862 8.48 -33.75 43.02
N GLY A 863 8.81 -33.16 41.87
CA GLY A 863 8.56 -33.72 40.56
C GLY A 863 9.48 -34.89 40.24
N LYS A 864 9.03 -35.76 39.33
CA LYS A 864 9.84 -36.86 38.82
C LYS A 864 10.66 -36.37 37.62
N PRO A 865 11.99 -36.55 37.61
CA PRO A 865 12.79 -36.20 36.45
C PRO A 865 12.43 -37.10 35.27
N LYS A 866 12.18 -36.48 34.11
CA LYS A 866 11.84 -37.19 32.89
C LYS A 866 13.09 -37.84 32.32
N LYS A 867 13.00 -39.13 32.01
CA LYS A 867 14.13 -39.92 31.48
C LYS A 867 14.21 -39.78 29.96
N GLY A 868 15.41 -39.55 29.43
CA GLY A 868 15.71 -39.50 27.99
C GLY A 868 16.65 -38.36 27.63
N ALA A 869 17.47 -38.53 26.58
CA ALA A 869 18.45 -37.53 26.16
C ALA A 869 17.81 -36.16 25.84
N ASN A 870 16.62 -36.17 25.24
CA ASN A 870 15.87 -34.97 24.85
C ASN A 870 15.09 -34.32 26.01
N PHE A 871 15.10 -34.91 27.20
CA PHE A 871 14.29 -34.45 28.34
C PHE A 871 15.13 -34.15 29.60
N LYS A 872 16.45 -34.02 29.45
CA LYS A 872 17.35 -33.70 30.57
C LYS A 872 16.96 -32.34 31.19
N GLY A 873 16.76 -32.34 32.51
CA GLY A 873 16.37 -31.15 33.28
C GLY A 873 14.86 -30.85 33.29
N LEU A 874 14.02 -31.77 32.80
CA LEU A 874 12.56 -31.66 32.95
C LEU A 874 12.06 -32.47 34.15
N HIS A 875 11.25 -31.84 34.99
CA HIS A 875 10.59 -32.45 36.15
C HIS A 875 9.08 -32.42 35.97
N GLU A 876 8.42 -33.55 36.16
CA GLU A 876 6.97 -33.67 36.03
C GLU A 876 6.33 -34.01 37.39
N LEU A 877 5.39 -33.17 37.85
CA LEU A 877 4.57 -33.42 39.04
C LEU A 877 3.14 -33.69 38.60
N SER A 878 2.59 -34.86 38.95
CA SER A 878 1.18 -35.14 38.67
C SER A 878 0.27 -34.24 39.50
N PHE A 879 -0.91 -33.92 39.00
CA PHE A 879 -1.85 -33.09 39.74
C PHE A 879 -2.30 -33.74 41.06
N GLY A 880 -2.43 -35.07 41.09
CA GLY A 880 -2.64 -35.81 42.34
C GLY A 880 -1.47 -35.63 43.32
N GLY A 881 -0.23 -35.64 42.84
CA GLY A 881 0.94 -35.38 43.69
C GLY A 881 0.95 -33.96 44.25
N LEU A 882 0.51 -32.95 43.47
CA LEU A 882 0.34 -31.59 43.98
C LEU A 882 -0.70 -31.54 45.12
N ARG A 883 -1.80 -32.29 45.00
CA ARG A 883 -2.82 -32.38 46.05
C ARG A 883 -2.30 -33.07 47.30
N ASP A 884 -1.52 -34.13 47.16
CA ASP A 884 -0.89 -34.82 48.29
C ASP A 884 0.07 -33.87 49.04
N LEU A 885 0.77 -32.97 48.33
CA LEU A 885 1.67 -31.98 48.93
C LEU A 885 0.96 -30.91 49.78
N LYS A 886 -0.36 -30.71 49.63
CA LYS A 886 -1.13 -29.81 50.50
C LYS A 886 -1.26 -30.34 51.93
N GLU A 887 -1.10 -31.65 52.11
CA GLU A 887 -1.14 -32.33 53.40
C GLU A 887 0.29 -32.63 53.91
N HIS A 888 1.31 -32.00 53.33
CA HIS A 888 2.71 -32.20 53.72
C HIS A 888 2.99 -31.67 55.13
N ASP A 889 3.84 -32.38 55.89
CA ASP A 889 4.17 -32.04 57.29
C ASP A 889 4.83 -30.66 57.44
N ASP A 890 5.52 -30.19 56.40
CA ASP A 890 6.08 -28.84 56.33
C ASP A 890 5.01 -27.82 55.87
N GLU A 891 4.62 -26.92 56.78
CA GLU A 891 3.62 -25.87 56.56
C GLU A 891 3.98 -24.92 55.39
N ARG A 892 5.27 -24.70 55.10
CA ARG A 892 5.66 -23.89 53.95
C ARG A 892 5.34 -24.62 52.64
N ILE A 893 5.70 -25.90 52.53
CA ILE A 893 5.43 -26.73 51.35
C ILE A 893 3.92 -26.83 51.12
N ALA A 894 3.15 -27.12 52.18
CA ALA A 894 1.69 -27.20 52.11
C ALA A 894 1.05 -25.90 51.59
N ARG A 895 1.52 -24.73 52.08
CA ARG A 895 1.02 -23.43 51.63
C ARG A 895 1.37 -23.12 50.17
N ILE A 896 2.60 -23.41 49.73
CA ILE A 896 3.04 -23.22 48.35
C ILE A 896 2.25 -24.15 47.41
N ALA A 897 2.06 -25.41 47.80
CA ALA A 897 1.26 -26.37 47.04
C ALA A 897 -0.20 -25.94 46.90
N GLN A 898 -0.80 -25.41 47.98
CA GLN A 898 -2.16 -24.87 47.95
C GLN A 898 -2.26 -23.66 47.02
N SER A 899 -1.35 -22.69 47.13
CA SER A 899 -1.33 -21.52 46.24
C SER A 899 -1.14 -21.91 44.77
N LEU A 900 -0.27 -22.89 44.49
CA LEU A 900 -0.07 -23.40 43.14
C LEU A 900 -1.29 -24.14 42.58
N GLU A 901 -2.00 -24.92 43.40
CA GLU A 901 -3.25 -25.55 42.97
C GLU A 901 -4.29 -24.49 42.63
N GLU A 902 -4.45 -23.46 43.47
CA GLU A 902 -5.36 -22.34 43.20
C GLU A 902 -5.01 -21.67 41.86
N ILE A 903 -3.74 -21.35 41.60
CA ILE A 903 -3.29 -20.79 40.30
C ILE A 903 -3.67 -21.74 39.15
N VAL A 904 -3.39 -23.02 39.27
CA VAL A 904 -3.68 -24.03 38.24
C VAL A 904 -5.18 -24.17 37.97
N GLU A 905 -6.03 -24.13 38.99
CA GLU A 905 -7.48 -24.26 38.81
C GLU A 905 -8.10 -23.03 38.12
N HIS A 906 -7.53 -21.85 38.36
CA HIS A 906 -7.97 -20.58 37.76
C HIS A 906 -7.37 -20.34 36.35
N THR A 907 -6.23 -20.95 36.00
CA THR A 907 -5.53 -20.69 34.73
C THR A 907 -5.82 -21.75 33.65
N ARG A 908 -7.10 -21.99 33.36
CA ARG A 908 -7.49 -23.02 32.37
C ARG A 908 -7.06 -22.64 30.94
N SER A 909 -6.78 -23.64 30.13
CA SER A 909 -6.54 -23.45 28.69
C SER A 909 -7.81 -22.94 28.01
N LYS A 910 -7.74 -21.76 27.38
CA LYS A 910 -8.86 -21.20 26.63
C LYS A 910 -9.13 -22.02 25.35
N LEU A 911 -8.08 -22.33 24.59
CA LEU A 911 -8.19 -23.19 23.41
C LEU A 911 -8.86 -24.54 23.73
N LEU A 912 -8.44 -25.23 24.80
CA LEU A 912 -9.03 -26.52 25.18
C LEU A 912 -10.51 -26.41 25.56
N ARG A 913 -10.92 -25.29 26.18
CA ARG A 913 -12.32 -25.02 26.51
C ARG A 913 -13.13 -24.83 25.23
N ASP A 914 -12.63 -24.03 24.31
CA ASP A 914 -13.30 -23.71 23.06
C ASP A 914 -13.38 -24.97 22.15
N GLU A 915 -12.34 -25.82 22.13
CA GLU A 915 -12.37 -27.14 21.48
C GLU A 915 -13.42 -28.08 22.10
N ARG A 916 -13.57 -28.06 23.43
CA ARG A 916 -14.66 -28.82 24.06
C ARG A 916 -16.03 -28.31 23.64
N GLU A 917 -16.20 -26.99 23.57
CA GLU A 917 -17.48 -26.37 23.20
C GLU A 917 -17.83 -26.67 21.73
N GLY A 918 -16.84 -26.63 20.82
CA GLY A 918 -17.02 -27.06 19.43
C GLY A 918 -17.33 -28.56 19.28
N LEU A 919 -16.74 -29.43 20.10
CA LEU A 919 -17.16 -30.84 20.12
C LEU A 919 -18.59 -31.01 20.65
N ALA A 920 -18.96 -30.26 21.68
CA ALA A 920 -20.30 -30.29 22.25
C ALA A 920 -21.38 -29.81 21.26
N SER A 921 -21.10 -28.81 20.42
CA SER A 921 -22.01 -28.36 19.37
C SER A 921 -22.28 -29.43 18.30
N MET A 922 -21.36 -30.38 18.11
CA MET A 922 -21.54 -31.58 17.28
C MET A 922 -22.15 -32.77 18.03
N GLY A 923 -22.60 -32.56 19.27
CA GLY A 923 -23.17 -33.58 20.14
C GLY A 923 -22.15 -34.58 20.69
N VAL A 924 -20.87 -34.20 20.78
CA VAL A 924 -19.80 -35.02 21.38
C VAL A 924 -19.52 -34.50 22.79
N MET A 925 -19.82 -35.33 23.80
CA MET A 925 -19.53 -34.99 25.18
C MET A 925 -18.10 -35.33 25.55
N THR A 926 -17.44 -34.45 26.30
CA THR A 926 -16.06 -34.64 26.75
C THR A 926 -15.86 -34.30 28.23
N THR A 927 -14.80 -34.84 28.82
CA THR A 927 -14.43 -34.63 30.23
C THR A 927 -13.04 -34.01 30.31
N PRO A 928 -12.89 -32.82 30.94
CA PRO A 928 -11.60 -32.17 31.13
C PRO A 928 -10.87 -32.71 32.37
N TYR A 929 -9.54 -32.73 32.31
CA TYR A 929 -8.67 -33.12 33.41
C TYR A 929 -7.40 -32.25 33.44
N ILE A 930 -6.83 -32.09 34.64
CA ILE A 930 -5.50 -31.53 34.83
C ILE A 930 -4.53 -32.70 34.90
N ALA A 931 -3.63 -32.80 33.94
CA ALA A 931 -2.75 -33.95 33.81
C ALA A 931 -1.56 -33.85 34.78
N ARG A 932 -0.73 -32.81 34.59
CA ARG A 932 0.54 -32.63 35.29
C ARG A 932 1.07 -31.20 35.16
N LEU A 933 1.94 -30.84 36.08
CA LEU A 933 2.83 -29.68 35.99
C LEU A 933 4.20 -30.13 35.48
N THR A 934 4.83 -29.29 34.67
CA THR A 934 6.17 -29.53 34.11
C THR A 934 7.06 -28.33 34.39
N TYR A 935 8.22 -28.58 35.00
CA TYR A 935 9.28 -27.60 35.20
C TYR A 935 10.49 -27.91 34.33
N SER A 936 11.05 -26.91 33.67
CA SER A 936 12.30 -27.01 32.89
C SER A 936 13.43 -26.23 33.55
N GLU A 937 14.48 -26.92 33.96
CA GLU A 937 15.69 -26.31 34.54
C GLU A 937 16.38 -25.34 33.59
N ASN A 938 16.37 -25.63 32.27
CA ASN A 938 17.12 -24.84 31.29
C ASN A 938 16.56 -23.43 31.09
N SER A 939 15.24 -23.28 31.13
CA SER A 939 14.57 -21.99 30.92
C SER A 939 13.91 -21.44 32.18
N GLY A 940 13.81 -22.23 33.24
CA GLY A 940 12.99 -21.91 34.41
C GLY A 940 11.48 -21.96 34.14
N ARG A 941 11.05 -22.48 32.98
CA ARG A 941 9.65 -22.54 32.57
C ARG A 941 8.87 -23.52 33.44
N LEU A 942 7.77 -23.03 34.01
CA LEU A 942 6.74 -23.83 34.68
C LEU A 942 5.46 -23.79 33.84
N SER A 943 4.97 -24.95 33.43
CA SER A 943 3.71 -25.09 32.70
C SER A 943 2.81 -26.16 33.30
N VAL A 944 1.52 -26.05 33.02
CA VAL A 944 0.50 -27.04 33.35
C VAL A 944 -0.08 -27.62 32.06
N LEU A 945 -0.24 -28.95 32.03
CA LEU A 945 -0.86 -29.66 30.93
C LEU A 945 -2.30 -30.02 31.30
N TYR A 946 -3.26 -29.50 30.53
CA TYR A 946 -4.66 -29.90 30.57
C TYR A 946 -4.92 -30.89 29.44
N HIS A 947 -5.89 -31.79 29.63
CA HIS A 947 -6.41 -32.59 28.53
C HIS A 947 -7.92 -32.73 28.61
N VAL A 948 -8.53 -32.96 27.46
CA VAL A 948 -9.94 -33.30 27.33
C VAL A 948 -10.03 -34.65 26.64
N SER A 949 -10.87 -35.55 27.18
CA SER A 949 -11.16 -36.83 26.56
C SER A 949 -12.65 -37.02 26.32
N THR A 950 -13.03 -37.73 25.25
CA THR A 950 -14.43 -38.13 25.01
C THR A 950 -15.00 -38.86 26.23
N ALA A 951 -16.18 -38.45 26.70
CA ALA A 951 -16.77 -38.93 27.94
C ALA A 951 -17.17 -40.41 27.86
N THR A 952 -17.68 -40.83 26.72
CA THR A 952 -18.10 -42.22 26.47
C THR A 952 -17.51 -42.79 25.18
N GLN A 953 -17.66 -44.11 24.98
CA GLN A 953 -17.31 -44.74 23.71
C GLN A 953 -18.28 -44.36 22.58
N ASP A 954 -19.51 -43.94 22.90
CA ASP A 954 -20.46 -43.44 21.90
C ASP A 954 -19.97 -42.09 21.37
N ASP A 955 -19.49 -41.20 22.26
CA ASP A 955 -18.86 -39.93 21.88
C ASP A 955 -17.60 -40.15 21.03
N ALA A 956 -16.74 -41.10 21.41
CA ALA A 956 -15.57 -41.46 20.61
C ALA A 956 -15.96 -41.97 19.21
N MET A 957 -17.09 -42.69 19.10
CA MET A 957 -17.60 -43.16 17.81
C MET A 957 -18.18 -42.03 16.97
N ARG A 958 -18.84 -41.05 17.61
CA ARG A 958 -19.32 -39.83 16.94
C ARG A 958 -18.15 -39.04 16.37
N VAL A 959 -17.06 -38.85 17.13
CA VAL A 959 -15.82 -38.24 16.62
C VAL A 959 -15.29 -39.00 15.40
N GLY A 960 -15.19 -40.34 15.50
CA GLY A 960 -14.70 -41.18 14.40
C GLY A 960 -15.54 -41.10 13.11
N PHE A 961 -16.83 -40.76 13.21
CA PHE A 961 -17.69 -40.51 12.04
C PHE A 961 -17.62 -39.07 11.52
N LEU A 962 -17.68 -38.09 12.42
CA LEU A 962 -17.83 -36.68 12.04
C LEU A 962 -16.50 -36.04 11.66
N CYS A 963 -15.45 -36.30 12.43
CA CYS A 963 -14.13 -35.71 12.26
C CYS A 963 -13.03 -36.78 12.43
N PRO A 964 -12.96 -37.77 11.53
CA PRO A 964 -11.89 -38.75 11.56
C PRO A 964 -10.50 -38.08 11.47
N PRO A 965 -9.46 -38.63 12.11
CA PRO A 965 -8.11 -38.10 11.99
C PRO A 965 -7.61 -38.23 10.56
N GLU A 966 -6.95 -37.19 10.04
CA GLU A 966 -6.34 -37.22 8.70
C GLU A 966 -5.06 -38.07 8.64
N ASP A 967 -4.47 -38.41 9.79
CA ASP A 967 -3.35 -39.35 9.87
C ASP A 967 -3.80 -40.78 9.53
N ILE A 968 -3.20 -41.35 8.47
CA ILE A 968 -3.58 -42.66 7.92
C ILE A 968 -3.53 -43.78 8.97
N ARG A 969 -2.56 -43.74 9.90
CA ARG A 969 -2.40 -44.79 10.92
C ARG A 969 -3.45 -44.67 12.02
N LYS A 970 -3.66 -43.46 12.55
CA LYS A 970 -4.73 -43.16 13.52
C LYS A 970 -6.09 -43.50 12.92
N LEU A 971 -6.32 -43.16 11.65
CA LEU A 971 -7.55 -43.49 10.93
C LEU A 971 -7.77 -44.99 10.83
N ALA A 972 -6.72 -45.76 10.49
CA ALA A 972 -6.79 -47.21 10.42
C ALA A 972 -7.15 -47.83 11.79
N ASP A 973 -6.57 -47.31 12.87
CA ASP A 973 -6.88 -47.77 14.24
C ASP A 973 -8.32 -47.46 14.63
N VAL A 974 -8.82 -46.26 14.31
CA VAL A 974 -10.22 -45.86 14.53
C VAL A 974 -11.15 -46.77 13.74
N ARG A 975 -10.91 -46.96 12.44
CA ARG A 975 -11.72 -47.84 11.57
C ARG A 975 -11.75 -49.28 12.08
N LYS A 976 -10.58 -49.82 12.48
CA LYS A 976 -10.47 -51.17 13.04
C LYS A 976 -11.27 -51.31 14.33
N TRP A 977 -11.20 -50.32 15.22
CA TRP A 977 -11.99 -50.30 16.45
C TRP A 977 -13.49 -50.21 16.15
N MET A 978 -13.93 -49.31 15.27
CA MET A 978 -15.34 -49.15 14.91
C MET A 978 -15.93 -50.44 14.31
N LYS A 979 -15.17 -51.14 13.43
CA LYS A 979 -15.55 -52.46 12.89
C LYS A 979 -15.66 -53.53 13.99
N SER A 980 -14.87 -53.44 15.05
CA SER A 980 -15.02 -54.37 16.20
C SER A 980 -16.29 -54.13 17.02
N GLN A 981 -17.00 -53.01 16.78
CA GLN A 981 -18.16 -52.55 17.53
C GLN A 981 -19.40 -52.36 16.62
N ASP A 982 -19.59 -53.21 15.61
CA ASP A 982 -20.58 -53.06 14.54
C ASP A 982 -21.99 -52.64 15.00
N LYS A 983 -22.53 -53.27 16.05
CA LYS A 983 -23.87 -52.92 16.57
C LYS A 983 -23.94 -51.48 17.10
N ARG A 984 -22.89 -51.02 17.77
CA ARG A 984 -22.81 -49.64 18.26
C ARG A 984 -22.57 -48.68 17.10
N ARG A 985 -21.68 -49.05 16.17
CA ARG A 985 -21.38 -48.30 14.96
C ARG A 985 -22.64 -47.97 14.18
N GLU A 986 -23.46 -48.98 13.89
CA GLU A 986 -24.71 -48.80 13.14
C GLU A 986 -25.72 -47.93 13.89
N ARG A 987 -25.87 -48.13 15.20
CA ARG A 987 -26.76 -47.30 16.02
C ARG A 987 -26.34 -45.82 15.99
N ILE A 988 -25.04 -45.53 16.15
CA ILE A 988 -24.53 -44.16 16.17
C ILE A 988 -24.60 -43.52 14.79
N ARG A 989 -24.31 -44.27 13.71
CA ARG A 989 -24.49 -43.80 12.33
C ARG A 989 -25.93 -43.34 12.08
N ASN A 990 -26.91 -44.21 12.35
CA ASN A 990 -28.34 -43.90 12.16
C ASN A 990 -28.77 -42.68 13.00
N GLN A 991 -28.21 -42.53 14.20
CA GLN A 991 -28.46 -41.36 15.04
C GLN A 991 -27.93 -40.08 14.37
N LEU A 992 -26.67 -40.07 13.91
CA LEU A 992 -26.06 -38.91 13.26
C LEU A 992 -26.75 -38.53 11.94
N GLU A 993 -27.21 -39.51 11.16
CA GLU A 993 -28.04 -39.28 9.97
C GLU A 993 -29.39 -38.64 10.33
N SER A 994 -30.05 -39.13 11.38
CA SER A 994 -31.32 -38.55 11.85
C SER A 994 -31.17 -37.13 12.42
N GLU A 995 -29.98 -36.79 12.92
CA GLU A 995 -29.62 -35.46 13.41
C GLU A 995 -29.19 -34.51 12.26
N GLY A 996 -29.11 -35.00 11.01
CA GLY A 996 -28.63 -34.22 9.87
C GLY A 996 -27.13 -33.93 9.91
N LEU A 997 -26.37 -34.63 10.75
CA LEU A 997 -24.93 -34.44 10.88
C LEU A 997 -24.15 -35.34 9.91
N LEU A 998 -24.73 -36.42 9.39
CA LEU A 998 -24.16 -37.18 8.29
C LEU A 998 -25.03 -37.03 7.05
N ASN A 999 -24.45 -36.50 5.98
CA ASN A 999 -25.07 -36.55 4.66
C ASN A 999 -24.91 -37.97 4.12
N GLY A 1000 -26.02 -38.66 3.83
CA GLY A 1000 -26.06 -40.10 3.48
C GLY A 1000 -25.34 -40.51 2.19
N ALA A 1001 -24.45 -39.68 1.64
CA ALA A 1001 -23.86 -39.83 0.31
C ALA A 1001 -22.36 -40.25 0.28
N GLU A 1002 -21.60 -40.23 1.39
CA GLU A 1002 -20.12 -40.22 1.26
C GLU A 1002 -19.31 -41.30 2.00
N LEU A 1003 -19.90 -42.30 2.64
CA LEU A 1003 -19.12 -43.39 3.24
C LEU A 1003 -19.24 -44.68 2.42
N ASN A 1004 -18.65 -44.69 1.22
CA ASN A 1004 -18.31 -45.96 0.56
C ASN A 1004 -17.24 -46.65 1.42
N ASP A 1005 -17.56 -47.86 1.87
CA ASP A 1005 -16.86 -48.68 2.88
C ASP A 1005 -15.50 -49.25 2.41
N ASP A 1006 -14.87 -48.66 1.38
CA ASP A 1006 -13.59 -49.13 0.80
C ASP A 1006 -12.35 -48.66 1.59
#